data_AF-A0AAV7DFY8-F1
#
_entry.id   AF-A0AAV7DFY8-F1
#
_cell.length_a   1.000
_cell.length_b   1.000
_cell.length_c   1.000
_cell.angle_alpha   90.00
_cell.angle_beta   90.00
_cell.angle_gamma   90.00
#
_symmetry.space_group_name_H-M   'P 1'
#
loop_
_entity.id
_entity.type
_entity.pdbx_description
1 polymer ?
#
loop_
_entity_poly.entity_id
_entity_poly.type
_entity_poly.pdbx_seq_one_letter_code
_entity_poly.pdbx_strand_id
1 'polypeptide(L)'
;MILALQQMQQVEDQRTTIQENVTNIRLQKELREKSTSLCALREQFQQLKESYETELQEKQRSMTLSHKAVLTQLEDLSLQLKEERGKVLALEIDQQNITNLQKSLLEFQDRVSDLEKEKVLLKENYEKLMKSSLDTGHVNSWKVTEVELKSQITNLEGQIQCHVIDLEQSKELLHQEKEQNDHLRQVISQLQSQLLEKMQEIHHLQDKVSDLLILTTVKNVPQEENSKSQNTKSTKVEDIERMTKGNDLQVDHREKKEEKYNQIQHDTQSGMECSDVRWEDEERKDMEEKRRMREMEAAHAETIMELEKTREMLSLQHKINNDYQEELKAIKLRLECESREKEEKLRHYEATVLQRNSRVQMLEAQLKDIAYGTFPLRVNTEDSPCSEVGISPPPSLHHGETLFEVHIGDICLTPYGIHLMEDPQPITFCIYSLYDFETHATPVVAGMKPEYNFTSRYAVTPDPEFLRYLRVGTLTVELYQVKGVDHCELARARLKLEAALESKDRVYSTAILTDKAGETIGELSYWLRLHGPLTRVQCLQRQRNKAHGYLSTHRRGNIEKVWKSPLSSGLQNELIFKIWGCRSLKASHLGHQPSPYIVYRFYHYPDHTTPIIPCSNNPQFGYEAVYPLQLTMDLERYLQQERLCIYVFDDEETQPGVYLGKAEVPLLRLSQGNSVQGDFGLMNPYGKCVGSVQMSLEWKNPYHAPGQSFWESSTRVDITSEKHQSPRMAPKLPSRIHLNRSSVPKSRKAEEELQRDASTNKRGRRDPYITDYPKLKQKETRRDSSTPDDQSDEMDMHVEVGGH
;
A
#
# COMPACT_ATOMS: atom_id res chain seq x y z
N MET A 1 123.85 -97.60 -33.72
CA MET A 1 122.41 -97.82 -33.43
C MET A 1 121.83 -96.68 -32.59
N ILE A 2 122.26 -96.48 -31.33
CA ILE A 2 121.71 -95.44 -30.42
C ILE A 2 121.64 -94.03 -31.07
N LEU A 3 122.73 -93.54 -31.67
CA LEU A 3 122.76 -92.21 -32.33
C LEU A 3 121.70 -92.03 -33.43
N ALA A 4 121.33 -93.09 -34.15
CA ALA A 4 120.32 -93.01 -35.21
C ALA A 4 118.89 -92.92 -34.64
N LEU A 5 118.62 -93.61 -33.52
CA LEU A 5 117.37 -93.45 -32.78
C LEU A 5 117.22 -92.04 -32.22
N GLN A 6 118.31 -91.47 -31.69
CA GLN A 6 118.32 -90.11 -31.14
C GLN A 6 118.08 -89.05 -32.23
N GLN A 7 118.67 -89.20 -33.42
CA GLN A 7 118.36 -88.34 -34.58
C GLN A 7 116.94 -88.53 -35.09
N MET A 8 116.43 -89.77 -35.17
CA MET A 8 115.04 -90.05 -35.54
C MET A 8 114.05 -89.37 -34.59
N GLN A 9 114.26 -89.48 -33.28
CA GLN A 9 113.38 -88.85 -32.29
C GLN A 9 113.47 -87.33 -32.34
N GLN A 10 114.66 -86.76 -32.51
CA GLN A 10 114.83 -85.31 -32.69
C GLN A 10 114.16 -84.76 -33.97
N VAL A 11 114.06 -85.56 -35.04
CA VAL A 11 113.30 -85.22 -36.25
C VAL A 11 111.79 -85.35 -36.01
N GLU A 12 111.34 -86.36 -35.27
CA GLU A 12 109.92 -86.51 -34.89
C GLU A 12 109.46 -85.37 -33.97
N ASP A 13 110.29 -84.96 -33.01
CA ASP A 13 110.04 -83.81 -32.11
C ASP A 13 110.03 -82.47 -32.88
N GLN A 14 110.90 -82.30 -33.88
CA GLN A 14 110.83 -81.14 -34.78
C GLN A 14 109.56 -81.17 -35.64
N ARG A 15 109.14 -82.35 -36.10
CA ARG A 15 107.94 -82.54 -36.92
C ARG A 15 106.66 -82.26 -36.13
N THR A 16 106.55 -82.71 -34.89
CA THR A 16 105.43 -82.36 -33.99
C THR A 16 105.43 -80.86 -33.70
N THR A 17 106.57 -80.28 -33.35
CA THR A 17 106.71 -78.82 -33.14
C THR A 17 106.29 -78.01 -34.38
N ILE A 18 106.66 -78.44 -35.59
CA ILE A 18 106.24 -77.78 -36.84
C ILE A 18 104.73 -77.96 -37.05
N GLN A 19 104.18 -79.15 -36.79
CA GLN A 19 102.75 -79.41 -36.96
C GLN A 19 101.90 -78.62 -35.96
N GLU A 20 102.32 -78.51 -34.70
CA GLU A 20 101.73 -77.62 -33.69
C GLU A 20 101.78 -76.16 -34.15
N ASN A 21 102.93 -75.66 -34.60
CA ASN A 21 103.06 -74.30 -35.13
C ASN A 21 102.14 -74.05 -36.33
N VAL A 22 102.00 -75.00 -37.26
CA VAL A 22 101.04 -74.90 -38.38
C VAL A 22 99.59 -74.85 -37.89
N THR A 23 99.21 -75.66 -36.89
CA THR A 23 97.86 -75.55 -36.29
C THR A 23 97.66 -74.24 -35.54
N ASN A 24 98.68 -73.73 -34.84
CA ASN A 24 98.63 -72.46 -34.11
C ASN A 24 98.48 -71.28 -35.09
N ILE A 25 99.23 -71.26 -36.18
CA ILE A 25 99.08 -70.26 -37.26
C ILE A 25 97.68 -70.32 -37.90
N ARG A 26 97.14 -71.53 -38.13
CA ARG A 26 95.78 -71.72 -38.64
C ARG A 26 94.73 -71.17 -37.67
N LEU A 27 94.80 -71.54 -36.40
CA LEU A 27 93.92 -71.06 -35.34
C LEU A 27 94.02 -69.55 -35.15
N GLN A 28 95.22 -68.97 -35.21
CA GLN A 28 95.39 -67.51 -35.16
C GLN A 28 94.83 -66.81 -36.41
N LYS A 29 94.89 -67.43 -37.59
CA LYS A 29 94.26 -66.89 -38.80
C LYS A 29 92.74 -66.89 -38.65
N GLU A 30 92.16 -68.03 -38.29
CA GLU A 30 90.71 -68.16 -38.02
C GLU A 30 90.27 -67.21 -36.90
N LEU A 31 91.05 -67.04 -35.84
CA LEU A 31 90.79 -66.08 -34.76
C LEU A 31 90.81 -64.62 -35.25
N ARG A 32 91.74 -64.24 -36.14
CA ARG A 32 91.79 -62.90 -36.76
C ARG A 32 90.62 -62.66 -37.71
N GLU A 33 90.25 -63.65 -38.53
CA GLU A 33 89.10 -63.58 -39.44
C GLU A 33 87.77 -63.52 -38.65
N LYS A 34 87.64 -64.27 -37.55
CA LYS A 34 86.50 -64.14 -36.64
C LYS A 34 86.49 -62.78 -35.93
N SER A 35 87.64 -62.30 -35.43
CA SER A 35 87.74 -61.00 -34.77
C SER A 35 87.36 -59.84 -35.69
N THR A 36 87.86 -59.82 -36.94
CA THR A 36 87.48 -58.80 -37.93
C THR A 36 85.99 -58.90 -38.30
N SER A 37 85.43 -60.11 -38.46
CA SER A 37 83.98 -60.27 -38.68
C SER A 37 83.13 -59.78 -37.50
N LEU A 38 83.60 -59.95 -36.25
CA LEU A 38 82.94 -59.45 -35.05
C LEU A 38 83.04 -57.93 -34.91
N CYS A 39 84.15 -57.31 -35.34
CA CYS A 39 84.27 -55.86 -35.40
C CYS A 39 83.32 -55.27 -36.46
N ALA A 40 83.29 -55.81 -37.68
CA ALA A 40 82.38 -55.35 -38.73
C ALA A 40 80.90 -55.53 -38.33
N LEU A 41 80.55 -56.64 -37.68
CA LEU A 41 79.18 -56.86 -37.19
C LEU A 41 78.82 -55.91 -36.03
N ARG A 42 79.76 -55.60 -35.12
CA ARG A 42 79.55 -54.57 -34.08
C ARG A 42 79.36 -53.18 -34.68
N GLU A 43 80.12 -52.82 -35.70
CA GLU A 43 80.01 -51.54 -36.40
C GLU A 43 78.65 -51.42 -37.11
N GLN A 44 78.17 -52.50 -37.75
CA GLN A 44 76.80 -52.55 -38.30
C GLN A 44 75.73 -52.43 -37.22
N PHE A 45 75.87 -53.10 -36.07
CA PHE A 45 74.93 -52.94 -34.95
C PHE A 45 74.95 -51.52 -34.36
N GLN A 46 76.11 -50.86 -34.30
CA GLN A 46 76.25 -49.49 -33.82
C GLN A 46 75.58 -48.50 -34.79
N GLN A 47 75.86 -48.60 -36.10
CA GLN A 47 75.20 -47.80 -37.14
C GLN A 47 73.68 -47.99 -37.14
N LEU A 48 73.22 -49.25 -37.01
CA LEU A 48 71.79 -49.56 -36.94
C LEU A 48 71.15 -48.94 -35.68
N LYS A 49 71.82 -49.05 -34.52
CA LYS A 49 71.37 -48.41 -33.27
C LYS A 49 71.27 -46.88 -33.42
N GLU A 50 72.30 -46.23 -33.94
CA GLU A 50 72.33 -44.78 -34.16
C GLU A 50 71.22 -44.33 -35.15
N SER A 51 70.93 -45.14 -36.18
CA SER A 51 69.81 -44.86 -37.09
C SER A 51 68.44 -44.94 -36.40
N TYR A 52 68.21 -45.93 -35.53
CA TYR A 52 66.97 -46.01 -34.75
C TYR A 52 66.86 -44.91 -33.68
N GLU A 53 67.95 -44.55 -33.01
CA GLU A 53 67.96 -43.45 -32.02
C GLU A 53 67.69 -42.09 -32.69
N THR A 54 68.21 -41.85 -33.91
CA THR A 54 67.92 -40.63 -34.68
C THR A 54 66.50 -40.60 -35.22
N GLU A 55 65.97 -41.69 -35.78
CA GLU A 55 64.57 -41.76 -36.25
C GLU A 55 63.57 -41.56 -35.10
N LEU A 56 63.83 -42.18 -33.93
CA LEU A 56 63.01 -42.00 -32.73
C LEU A 56 63.04 -40.54 -32.27
N GLN A 57 64.21 -39.90 -32.25
CA GLN A 57 64.36 -38.50 -31.85
C GLN A 57 63.69 -37.54 -32.85
N GLU A 58 63.69 -37.84 -34.15
CA GLU A 58 62.97 -37.07 -35.18
C GLU A 58 61.44 -37.24 -35.08
N LYS A 59 60.96 -38.46 -34.81
CA LYS A 59 59.54 -38.72 -34.49
C LYS A 59 59.09 -37.98 -33.23
N GLN A 60 59.91 -37.96 -32.18
CA GLN A 60 59.60 -37.21 -30.96
C GLN A 60 59.63 -35.68 -31.16
N ARG A 61 60.56 -35.16 -31.99
CA ARG A 61 60.58 -33.74 -32.39
C ARG A 61 59.36 -33.34 -33.21
N SER A 62 59.00 -34.12 -34.22
CA SER A 62 57.83 -33.82 -35.08
C SER A 62 56.52 -33.92 -34.30
N MET A 63 56.36 -34.91 -33.41
CA MET A 63 55.20 -35.01 -32.52
C MET A 63 55.11 -33.83 -31.55
N THR A 64 56.21 -33.44 -30.89
CA THR A 64 56.21 -32.28 -29.96
C THR A 64 55.98 -30.94 -30.68
N LEU A 65 56.48 -30.76 -31.90
CA LEU A 65 56.15 -29.61 -32.74
C LEU A 65 54.66 -29.59 -33.13
N SER A 66 54.10 -30.74 -33.51
CA SER A 66 52.67 -30.86 -33.83
C SER A 66 51.77 -30.57 -32.62
N HIS A 67 52.12 -31.10 -31.44
CA HIS A 67 51.40 -30.83 -30.20
C HIS A 67 51.47 -29.33 -29.84
N LYS A 68 52.65 -28.71 -29.97
CA LYS A 68 52.80 -27.27 -29.75
C LYS A 68 51.96 -26.43 -30.71
N ALA A 69 51.89 -26.80 -31.99
CA ALA A 69 51.06 -26.10 -32.97
C ALA A 69 49.56 -26.18 -32.65
N VAL A 70 49.08 -27.35 -32.22
CA VAL A 70 47.68 -27.54 -31.77
C VAL A 70 47.40 -26.74 -30.49
N LEU A 71 48.33 -26.70 -29.52
CA LEU A 71 48.19 -25.88 -28.32
C LEU A 71 48.09 -24.39 -28.67
N THR A 72 48.95 -23.85 -29.54
CA THR A 72 48.84 -22.45 -29.97
C THR A 72 47.52 -22.13 -30.68
N GLN A 73 47.00 -23.06 -31.50
CA GLN A 73 45.68 -22.89 -32.13
C GLN A 73 44.53 -22.92 -31.10
N LEU A 74 44.66 -23.73 -30.05
CA LEU A 74 43.68 -23.80 -28.96
C LEU A 74 43.75 -22.54 -28.07
N GLU A 75 44.95 -22.00 -27.82
CA GLU A 75 45.16 -20.71 -27.16
C GLU A 75 44.51 -19.57 -27.97
N ASP A 76 44.79 -19.46 -29.28
CA ASP A 76 44.19 -18.48 -30.19
C ASP A 76 42.65 -18.55 -30.20
N LEU A 77 42.09 -19.76 -30.34
CA LEU A 77 40.65 -19.99 -30.28
C LEU A 77 40.05 -19.64 -28.91
N SER A 78 40.78 -19.88 -27.82
CA SER A 78 40.34 -19.49 -26.47
C SER A 78 40.32 -17.97 -26.29
N LEU A 79 41.21 -17.24 -26.97
CA LEU A 79 41.29 -15.79 -26.94
C LEU A 79 40.15 -15.18 -27.77
N GLN A 80 39.89 -15.71 -28.97
CA GLN A 80 38.72 -15.34 -29.78
C GLN A 80 37.41 -15.61 -29.02
N LEU A 81 37.27 -16.77 -28.35
CA LEU A 81 36.09 -17.09 -27.54
C LEU A 81 35.89 -16.11 -26.38
N LYS A 82 36.97 -15.63 -25.74
CA LYS A 82 36.92 -14.58 -24.70
C LYS A 82 36.50 -13.23 -25.28
N GLU A 83 37.01 -12.86 -26.46
CA GLU A 83 36.66 -11.61 -27.14
C GLU A 83 35.17 -11.58 -27.55
N GLU A 84 34.66 -12.66 -28.16
CA GLU A 84 33.25 -12.78 -28.53
C GLU A 84 32.33 -12.81 -27.31
N ARG A 85 32.71 -13.47 -26.21
CA ARG A 85 31.99 -13.37 -24.93
C ARG A 85 31.94 -11.94 -24.39
N GLY A 86 33.02 -11.17 -24.53
CA GLY A 86 33.06 -9.75 -24.20
C GLY A 86 32.09 -8.91 -25.05
N LYS A 87 32.00 -9.19 -26.36
CA LYS A 87 31.04 -8.55 -27.27
C LYS A 87 29.58 -8.88 -26.92
N VAL A 88 29.29 -10.14 -26.57
CA VAL A 88 27.95 -10.56 -26.10
C VAL A 88 27.56 -9.81 -24.82
N LEU A 89 28.43 -9.76 -23.81
CA LEU A 89 28.16 -9.03 -22.56
C LEU A 89 27.90 -7.52 -22.79
N ALA A 90 28.63 -6.89 -23.72
CA ALA A 90 28.38 -5.50 -24.10
C ALA A 90 27.00 -5.32 -24.74
N LEU A 91 26.61 -6.22 -25.66
CA LEU A 91 25.30 -6.20 -26.31
C LEU A 91 24.15 -6.49 -25.33
N GLU A 92 24.35 -7.34 -24.32
CA GLU A 92 23.38 -7.59 -23.25
C GLU A 92 23.16 -6.34 -22.37
N ILE A 93 24.24 -5.60 -22.05
CA ILE A 93 24.16 -4.32 -21.34
C ILE A 93 23.40 -3.27 -22.17
N ASP A 94 23.70 -3.14 -23.46
CA ASP A 94 23.00 -2.22 -24.36
C ASP A 94 21.53 -2.62 -24.56
N GLN A 95 21.22 -3.91 -24.67
CA GLN A 95 19.85 -4.41 -24.69
C GLN A 95 19.12 -4.07 -23.38
N GLN A 96 19.75 -4.22 -22.22
CA GLN A 96 19.18 -3.83 -20.93
C GLN A 96 18.93 -2.31 -20.86
N ASN A 97 19.84 -1.49 -21.39
CA ASN A 97 19.66 -0.04 -21.51
C ASN A 97 18.47 0.31 -22.42
N ILE A 98 18.36 -0.34 -23.57
CA ILE A 98 17.23 -0.15 -24.50
C ILE A 98 15.90 -0.54 -23.86
N THR A 99 15.81 -1.66 -23.13
CA THR A 99 14.54 -2.03 -22.45
C THR A 99 14.18 -1.07 -21.31
N ASN A 100 15.17 -0.42 -20.67
CA ASN A 100 14.90 0.60 -19.67
C ASN A 100 14.40 1.90 -20.32
N LEU A 101 15.00 2.33 -21.43
CA LEU A 101 14.51 3.46 -22.22
C LEU A 101 13.10 3.21 -22.78
N GLN A 102 12.78 1.98 -23.19
CA GLN A 102 11.43 1.58 -23.63
C GLN A 102 10.39 1.68 -22.50
N LYS A 103 10.73 1.31 -21.26
CA LYS A 103 9.84 1.48 -20.09
C LYS A 103 9.56 2.96 -19.83
N SER A 104 10.60 3.80 -19.76
CA SER A 104 10.40 5.24 -19.56
C SER A 104 9.66 5.91 -20.72
N LEU A 105 9.84 5.46 -21.96
CA LEU A 105 9.05 5.92 -23.11
C LEU A 105 7.56 5.57 -22.94
N LEU A 106 7.24 4.37 -22.44
CA LEU A 106 5.87 3.97 -22.12
C LEU A 106 5.26 4.86 -21.03
N GLU A 107 6.00 5.09 -19.93
CA GLU A 107 5.59 5.98 -18.83
C GLU A 107 5.32 7.43 -19.31
N PHE A 108 6.15 7.95 -20.22
CA PHE A 108 5.91 9.26 -20.85
C PHE A 108 4.68 9.22 -21.77
N GLN A 109 4.44 8.14 -22.51
CA GLN A 109 3.31 8.02 -23.43
C GLN A 109 1.97 7.86 -22.69
N ASP A 110 1.94 7.11 -21.60
CA ASP A 110 0.78 7.04 -20.69
C ASP A 110 0.48 8.42 -20.10
N ARG A 111 1.51 9.14 -19.62
CA ARG A 111 1.37 10.51 -19.10
C ARG A 111 0.87 11.51 -20.15
N VAL A 112 1.27 11.37 -21.42
CA VAL A 112 0.71 12.17 -22.53
C VAL A 112 -0.75 11.80 -22.75
N SER A 113 -1.11 10.52 -22.73
CA SER A 113 -2.50 10.07 -22.85
C SER A 113 -3.40 10.63 -21.74
N ASP A 114 -2.92 10.69 -20.50
CA ASP A 114 -3.65 11.28 -19.39
C ASP A 114 -3.81 12.81 -19.52
N LEU A 115 -2.77 13.53 -19.95
CA LEU A 115 -2.86 14.96 -20.26
C LEU A 115 -3.81 15.25 -21.43
N GLU A 116 -3.93 14.35 -22.40
CA GLU A 116 -4.92 14.44 -23.48
C GLU A 116 -6.36 14.23 -22.96
N LYS A 117 -6.57 13.26 -22.06
CA LYS A 117 -7.87 13.05 -21.38
C LYS A 117 -8.25 14.28 -20.55
N GLU A 118 -7.33 14.82 -19.75
CA GLU A 118 -7.54 16.05 -18.98
C GLU A 118 -7.90 17.23 -19.90
N LYS A 119 -7.18 17.42 -21.02
CA LYS A 119 -7.47 18.46 -22.01
C LYS A 119 -8.86 18.31 -22.63
N VAL A 120 -9.33 17.09 -22.90
CA VAL A 120 -10.70 16.83 -23.39
C VAL A 120 -11.73 17.18 -22.31
N LEU A 121 -11.54 16.74 -21.06
CA LEU A 121 -12.41 17.07 -19.93
C LEU A 121 -12.47 18.57 -19.67
N LEU A 122 -11.33 19.27 -19.76
CA LEU A 122 -11.25 20.72 -19.60
C LEU A 122 -12.00 21.46 -20.72
N LYS A 123 -11.90 20.98 -21.97
CA LYS A 123 -12.66 21.50 -23.11
C LYS A 123 -14.16 21.25 -22.93
N GLU A 124 -14.57 20.06 -22.50
CA GLU A 124 -15.96 19.77 -22.18
C GLU A 124 -16.51 20.68 -21.09
N ASN A 125 -15.74 20.91 -20.03
CA ASN A 125 -16.16 21.76 -18.91
C ASN A 125 -16.25 23.23 -19.33
N TYR A 126 -15.34 23.70 -20.20
CA TYR A 126 -15.45 25.02 -20.83
C TYR A 126 -16.68 25.11 -21.75
N GLU A 127 -16.96 24.09 -22.57
CA GLU A 127 -18.18 24.04 -23.39
C GLU A 127 -19.47 23.98 -22.56
N LYS A 128 -19.47 23.26 -21.43
CA LYS A 128 -20.60 23.20 -20.49
C LYS A 128 -20.84 24.58 -19.85
N LEU A 129 -19.77 25.25 -19.40
CA LEU A 129 -19.83 26.60 -18.84
C LEU A 129 -20.28 27.66 -19.87
N MET A 130 -19.81 27.55 -21.12
CA MET A 130 -20.27 28.39 -22.23
C MET A 130 -21.75 28.12 -22.55
N LYS A 131 -22.20 26.86 -22.54
CA LYS A 131 -23.61 26.51 -22.77
C LYS A 131 -24.51 26.98 -21.63
N SER A 132 -24.07 26.92 -20.37
CA SER A 132 -24.85 27.40 -19.22
C SER A 132 -24.89 28.94 -19.10
N SER A 133 -23.83 29.63 -19.49
CA SER A 133 -23.81 31.11 -19.55
C SER A 133 -24.56 31.67 -20.76
N LEU A 134 -24.73 30.87 -21.82
CA LEU A 134 -25.59 31.16 -22.97
C LEU A 134 -27.00 30.56 -22.85
N ASP A 135 -27.38 30.00 -21.69
CA ASP A 135 -28.66 29.31 -21.55
C ASP A 135 -29.85 30.28 -21.49
N THR A 136 -30.40 30.53 -22.68
CA THR A 136 -31.66 31.27 -22.87
C THR A 136 -32.85 30.68 -22.13
N GLY A 137 -32.79 29.43 -21.63
CA GLY A 137 -33.80 28.83 -20.76
C GLY A 137 -34.06 29.66 -19.49
N HIS A 138 -33.01 30.10 -18.81
CA HIS A 138 -33.15 31.01 -17.66
C HIS A 138 -33.76 32.34 -18.09
N VAL A 139 -33.26 32.97 -19.15
CA VAL A 139 -33.79 34.25 -19.69
C VAL A 139 -35.27 34.15 -20.06
N ASN A 140 -35.71 33.00 -20.58
CA ASN A 140 -37.10 32.75 -20.93
C ASN A 140 -37.96 32.48 -19.69
N SER A 141 -37.44 31.79 -18.67
CA SER A 141 -38.15 31.65 -17.38
C SER A 141 -38.34 33.00 -16.67
N TRP A 142 -37.33 33.87 -16.68
CA TRP A 142 -37.42 35.24 -16.15
C TRP A 142 -38.44 36.07 -16.93
N LYS A 143 -38.52 35.95 -18.25
CA LYS A 143 -39.55 36.63 -19.05
C LYS A 143 -40.96 36.13 -18.76
N VAL A 144 -41.14 34.83 -18.49
CA VAL A 144 -42.45 34.27 -18.12
C VAL A 144 -42.88 34.78 -16.75
N THR A 145 -42.00 34.76 -15.74
CA THR A 145 -42.33 35.31 -14.41
C THR A 145 -42.48 36.83 -14.43
N GLU A 146 -41.74 37.55 -15.27
CA GLU A 146 -41.91 38.99 -15.51
C GLU A 146 -43.29 39.31 -16.11
N VAL A 147 -43.77 38.53 -17.08
CA VAL A 147 -45.11 38.68 -17.67
C VAL A 147 -46.19 38.32 -16.66
N GLU A 148 -46.00 37.26 -15.86
CA GLU A 148 -46.94 36.86 -14.81
C GLU A 148 -47.05 37.91 -13.69
N LEU A 149 -45.91 38.45 -13.21
CA LEU A 149 -45.88 39.55 -12.25
C LEU A 149 -46.51 40.83 -12.82
N LYS A 150 -46.29 41.15 -14.10
CA LYS A 150 -46.99 42.28 -14.77
C LYS A 150 -48.50 42.05 -14.86
N SER A 151 -48.95 40.81 -15.07
CA SER A 151 -50.38 40.47 -15.02
C SER A 151 -50.97 40.58 -13.61
N GLN A 152 -50.19 40.29 -12.57
CA GLN A 152 -50.61 40.47 -11.17
C GLN A 152 -50.66 41.96 -10.78
N ILE A 153 -49.66 42.75 -11.19
CA ILE A 153 -49.63 44.21 -10.99
C ILE A 153 -50.85 44.87 -11.64
N THR A 154 -51.11 44.62 -12.92
CA THR A 154 -52.28 45.20 -13.61
C THR A 154 -53.64 44.77 -13.01
N ASN A 155 -53.71 43.59 -12.40
CA ASN A 155 -54.90 43.16 -11.65
C ASN A 155 -55.08 43.97 -10.36
N LEU A 156 -54.00 44.17 -9.58
CA LEU A 156 -54.00 44.97 -8.36
C LEU A 156 -54.25 46.46 -8.65
N GLU A 157 -53.68 47.01 -9.73
CA GLU A 157 -53.96 48.36 -10.22
C GLU A 157 -55.45 48.53 -10.56
N GLY A 158 -56.07 47.52 -11.20
CA GLY A 158 -57.52 47.50 -11.46
C GLY A 158 -58.36 47.46 -10.19
N GLN A 159 -57.98 46.67 -9.18
CA GLN A 159 -58.65 46.63 -7.87
C GLN A 159 -58.53 47.99 -7.15
N ILE A 160 -57.36 48.62 -7.20
CA ILE A 160 -57.13 49.97 -6.64
C ILE A 160 -58.00 51.00 -7.36
N GLN A 161 -58.10 50.95 -8.70
CA GLN A 161 -58.97 51.86 -9.45
C GLN A 161 -60.46 51.68 -9.10
N CYS A 162 -60.92 50.44 -8.89
CA CYS A 162 -62.29 50.20 -8.40
C CYS A 162 -62.50 50.84 -7.03
N HIS A 163 -61.59 50.61 -6.08
CA HIS A 163 -61.69 51.22 -4.74
C HIS A 163 -61.57 52.74 -4.73
N VAL A 164 -60.81 53.35 -5.65
CA VAL A 164 -60.80 54.82 -5.83
C VAL A 164 -62.17 55.32 -6.30
N ILE A 165 -62.80 54.63 -7.27
CA ILE A 165 -64.14 54.95 -7.75
C ILE A 165 -65.19 54.77 -6.63
N ASP A 166 -65.11 53.71 -5.84
CA ASP A 166 -65.99 53.47 -4.69
C ASP A 166 -65.85 54.57 -3.62
N LEU A 167 -64.61 54.98 -3.31
CA LEU A 167 -64.32 56.08 -2.38
C LEU A 167 -64.81 57.43 -2.91
N GLU A 168 -64.71 57.67 -4.22
CA GLU A 168 -65.17 58.91 -4.85
C GLU A 168 -66.71 58.98 -4.86
N GLN A 169 -67.41 57.88 -5.12
CA GLN A 169 -68.87 57.77 -4.94
C GLN A 169 -69.28 57.95 -3.47
N SER A 170 -68.54 57.35 -2.52
CA SER A 170 -68.81 57.53 -1.09
C SER A 170 -68.59 58.97 -0.62
N LYS A 171 -67.62 59.67 -1.20
CA LYS A 171 -67.34 61.10 -0.94
C LYS A 171 -68.43 62.00 -1.52
N GLU A 172 -68.94 61.68 -2.71
CA GLU A 172 -70.07 62.36 -3.35
C GLU A 172 -71.35 62.23 -2.50
N LEU A 173 -71.68 61.02 -2.04
CA LEU A 173 -72.79 60.78 -1.11
C LEU A 173 -72.64 61.56 0.20
N LEU A 174 -71.43 61.57 0.78
CA LEU A 174 -71.12 62.35 1.99
C LEU A 174 -71.22 63.87 1.75
N HIS A 175 -70.99 64.35 0.53
CA HIS A 175 -71.20 65.75 0.16
C HIS A 175 -72.70 66.08 0.11
N GLN A 176 -73.51 65.21 -0.51
CA GLN A 176 -74.96 65.38 -0.60
C GLN A 176 -75.63 65.32 0.79
N GLU A 177 -75.19 64.42 1.68
CA GLU A 177 -75.66 64.42 3.08
C GLU A 177 -75.27 65.69 3.85
N LYS A 178 -74.12 66.30 3.56
CA LYS A 178 -73.71 67.59 4.14
C LYS A 178 -74.58 68.74 3.63
N GLU A 179 -74.83 68.83 2.33
CA GLU A 179 -75.72 69.85 1.76
C GLU A 179 -77.15 69.73 2.31
N GLN A 180 -77.66 68.51 2.46
CA GLN A 180 -78.94 68.27 3.13
C GLN A 180 -78.93 68.69 4.60
N ASN A 181 -77.85 68.40 5.34
CA ASN A 181 -77.69 68.88 6.72
C ASN A 181 -77.62 70.41 6.81
N ASP A 182 -76.92 71.08 5.89
CA ASP A 182 -76.80 72.53 5.88
C ASP A 182 -78.10 73.21 5.44
N HIS A 183 -78.85 72.63 4.51
CA HIS A 183 -80.22 73.08 4.21
C HIS A 183 -81.16 72.89 5.43
N LEU A 184 -81.09 71.75 6.12
CA LEU A 184 -81.85 71.53 7.35
C LEU A 184 -81.45 72.52 8.47
N ARG A 185 -80.16 72.86 8.60
CA ARG A 185 -79.67 73.91 9.52
C ARG A 185 -80.22 75.29 9.16
N GLN A 186 -80.29 75.63 7.87
CA GLN A 186 -80.92 76.87 7.41
C GLN A 186 -82.42 76.90 7.74
N VAL A 187 -83.15 75.80 7.50
CA VAL A 187 -84.59 75.69 7.85
C VAL A 187 -84.79 75.80 9.37
N ILE A 188 -83.95 75.15 10.18
CA ILE A 188 -83.99 75.29 11.65
C ILE A 188 -83.72 76.73 12.08
N SER A 189 -82.75 77.41 11.46
CA SER A 189 -82.45 78.82 11.73
C SER A 189 -83.60 79.76 11.32
N GLN A 190 -84.26 79.49 10.19
CA GLN A 190 -85.47 80.22 9.75
C GLN A 190 -86.64 80.01 10.74
N LEU A 191 -86.88 78.77 11.19
CA LEU A 191 -87.89 78.47 12.19
C LEU A 191 -87.57 79.09 13.56
N GLN A 192 -86.30 79.13 13.96
CA GLN A 192 -85.85 79.87 15.15
C GLN A 192 -86.07 81.39 15.01
N SER A 193 -85.84 81.95 13.82
CA SER A 193 -86.08 83.36 13.53
C SER A 193 -87.59 83.70 13.56
N GLN A 194 -88.43 82.84 12.97
CA GLN A 194 -89.90 82.98 13.04
C GLN A 194 -90.43 82.80 14.47
N LEU A 195 -89.82 81.89 15.26
CA LEU A 195 -90.15 81.73 16.67
C LEU A 195 -89.77 82.97 17.48
N LEU A 196 -88.61 83.58 17.21
CA LEU A 196 -88.19 84.85 17.82
C LEU A 196 -89.12 86.01 17.43
N GLU A 197 -89.50 86.12 16.16
CA GLU A 197 -90.47 87.11 15.67
C GLU A 197 -91.83 86.93 16.35
N LYS A 198 -92.33 85.70 16.48
CA LYS A 198 -93.59 85.41 17.19
C LYS A 198 -93.47 85.63 18.70
N MET A 199 -92.30 85.41 19.29
CA MET A 199 -92.03 85.74 20.69
C MET A 199 -91.96 87.26 20.92
N GLN A 200 -91.43 88.03 19.96
CA GLN A 200 -91.47 89.50 19.98
C GLN A 200 -92.89 90.05 19.73
N GLU A 201 -93.69 89.39 18.89
CA GLU A 201 -95.10 89.74 18.68
C GLU A 201 -95.94 89.44 19.95
N ILE A 202 -95.66 88.33 20.64
CA ILE A 202 -96.19 88.03 21.98
C ILE A 202 -95.72 89.07 23.00
N HIS A 203 -94.43 89.44 23.03
CA HIS A 203 -93.92 90.49 23.92
C HIS A 203 -94.63 91.82 23.66
N HIS A 204 -94.78 92.25 22.41
CA HIS A 204 -95.51 93.47 22.06
C HIS A 204 -97.00 93.41 22.43
N LEU A 205 -97.62 92.22 22.41
CA LEU A 205 -98.98 92.01 22.94
C LEU A 205 -99.01 92.05 24.47
N GLN A 206 -97.98 91.55 25.17
CA GLN A 206 -97.82 91.69 26.62
C GLN A 206 -97.55 93.15 27.02
N ASP A 207 -96.79 93.90 26.22
CA ASP A 207 -96.57 95.34 26.39
C ASP A 207 -97.89 96.11 26.18
N LYS A 208 -98.65 95.81 25.12
CA LYS A 208 -99.99 96.39 24.90
C LYS A 208 -100.98 96.06 26.01
N VAL A 209 -100.91 94.85 26.58
CA VAL A 209 -101.69 94.47 27.77
C VAL A 209 -101.21 95.23 29.01
N SER A 210 -99.91 95.50 29.13
CA SER A 210 -99.32 96.28 30.24
C SER A 210 -99.66 97.77 30.15
N ASP A 211 -99.58 98.37 28.96
CA ASP A 211 -100.01 99.75 28.67
C ASP A 211 -101.51 99.94 28.97
N LEU A 212 -102.34 98.93 28.68
CA LEU A 212 -103.75 98.92 29.07
C LEU A 212 -103.98 98.67 30.58
N LEU A 213 -102.98 98.15 31.31
CA LEU A 213 -103.05 97.93 32.77
C LEU A 213 -102.60 99.14 33.59
N ILE A 214 -101.81 100.05 33.03
CA ILE A 214 -101.18 101.19 33.75
C ILE A 214 -102.20 102.29 34.14
N LEU A 215 -103.49 102.13 33.87
CA LEU A 215 -104.57 102.94 34.47
C LEU A 215 -105.21 102.34 35.75
N THR A 216 -104.88 101.10 36.14
CA THR A 216 -105.34 100.48 37.39
C THR A 216 -104.22 99.69 38.08
N THR A 217 -103.32 100.42 38.73
CA THR A 217 -102.22 99.91 39.57
C THR A 217 -102.73 99.34 40.91
N VAL A 218 -102.04 98.45 41.64
CA VAL A 218 -100.85 97.61 41.35
C VAL A 218 -100.90 96.39 42.28
N LYS A 219 -100.45 95.19 41.86
CA LYS A 219 -100.09 94.10 42.77
C LYS A 219 -99.21 93.01 42.11
N ASN A 220 -98.06 92.77 42.74
CA ASN A 220 -97.29 91.52 42.81
C ASN A 220 -96.71 90.85 41.53
N VAL A 221 -95.36 90.70 41.53
CA VAL A 221 -94.58 89.43 41.46
C VAL A 221 -94.95 88.45 40.33
N PRO A 222 -94.01 88.11 39.41
CA PRO A 222 -92.87 87.27 39.81
C PRO A 222 -91.50 87.56 39.12
N GLN A 223 -90.57 86.62 39.36
CA GLN A 223 -89.43 86.13 38.56
C GLN A 223 -89.25 86.71 37.14
N GLU A 224 -88.04 86.83 36.58
CA GLU A 224 -86.73 86.28 36.98
C GLU A 224 -85.60 87.06 36.29
N GLU A 225 -84.42 87.24 36.90
CA GLU A 225 -83.21 87.43 36.09
C GLU A 225 -81.91 86.95 36.74
N ASN A 226 -81.32 85.94 36.09
CA ASN A 226 -79.91 85.84 35.74
C ASN A 226 -78.82 86.14 36.80
N SER A 227 -78.18 85.08 37.31
CA SER A 227 -76.74 85.18 37.58
C SER A 227 -75.97 83.85 37.44
N LYS A 228 -75.03 83.88 36.49
CA LYS A 228 -73.68 83.28 36.58
C LYS A 228 -73.51 81.75 36.50
N SER A 229 -72.72 81.40 35.47
CA SER A 229 -71.45 80.67 35.58
C SER A 229 -71.36 79.18 35.27
N GLN A 230 -70.19 78.88 34.70
CA GLN A 230 -69.52 77.58 34.53
C GLN A 230 -70.10 76.65 33.44
N ASN A 231 -69.37 76.11 32.46
CA ASN A 231 -67.96 75.69 32.27
C ASN A 231 -67.81 74.15 32.31
N THR A 232 -66.90 73.63 31.48
CA THR A 232 -66.31 72.26 31.50
C THR A 232 -67.17 71.00 31.25
N LYS A 233 -66.85 70.34 30.12
CA LYS A 233 -66.37 68.92 30.00
C LYS A 233 -67.36 67.75 29.90
N SER A 234 -66.76 66.62 29.45
CA SER A 234 -67.33 65.29 29.14
C SER A 234 -68.10 65.25 27.81
N THR A 235 -68.02 64.21 26.98
CA THR A 235 -67.41 62.85 27.10
C THR A 235 -66.73 62.52 25.74
N LYS A 236 -65.64 61.74 25.62
CA LYS A 236 -65.48 60.32 25.96
C LYS A 236 -64.03 59.92 26.30
N VAL A 237 -63.88 58.69 26.78
CA VAL A 237 -62.70 58.02 27.34
C VAL A 237 -62.78 56.53 26.92
N GLU A 238 -61.62 55.86 26.84
CA GLU A 238 -61.43 54.39 26.64
C GLU A 238 -61.93 53.82 25.27
N ASP A 239 -61.26 52.85 24.62
CA ASP A 239 -59.89 52.27 24.72
C ASP A 239 -59.52 51.75 23.29
N ILE A 240 -58.55 50.91 22.91
CA ILE A 240 -57.67 49.89 23.54
C ILE A 240 -56.33 49.82 22.75
N GLU A 241 -55.24 49.46 23.43
CA GLU A 241 -54.12 48.55 23.04
C GLU A 241 -52.80 49.00 23.72
N ARG A 242 -52.10 48.19 24.55
CA ARG A 242 -51.39 46.90 24.30
C ARG A 242 -50.24 47.04 23.29
N MET A 243 -49.01 46.56 23.54
CA MET A 243 -48.39 45.96 24.74
C MET A 243 -46.86 46.08 24.62
N THR A 244 -46.16 46.38 25.72
CA THR A 244 -44.68 46.23 25.78
C THR A 244 -44.25 45.71 27.16
N LYS A 245 -43.24 44.84 27.19
CA LYS A 245 -42.61 44.28 28.42
C LYS A 245 -41.10 44.41 28.28
N GLY A 246 -40.36 44.74 29.35
CA GLY A 246 -38.91 44.81 29.26
C GLY A 246 -38.19 45.56 30.40
N ASN A 247 -38.30 45.03 31.62
CA ASN A 247 -37.27 45.05 32.67
C ASN A 247 -35.83 44.88 32.10
N ASP A 248 -34.74 45.36 32.72
CA ASP A 248 -34.55 46.04 34.02
C ASP A 248 -33.23 46.85 34.05
N LEU A 249 -33.02 47.61 35.14
CA LEU A 249 -31.76 47.96 35.87
C LEU A 249 -30.39 47.69 35.17
N GLN A 250 -29.35 48.55 35.24
CA GLN A 250 -28.96 49.51 36.28
C GLN A 250 -27.78 50.42 35.80
N VAL A 251 -27.27 51.30 36.69
CA VAL A 251 -25.88 51.87 36.80
C VAL A 251 -25.77 53.41 36.81
N ASP A 252 -25.30 53.88 37.98
CA ASP A 252 -24.56 55.09 38.37
C ASP A 252 -24.98 56.55 38.08
N HIS A 253 -24.78 57.34 39.13
CA HIS A 253 -24.83 58.79 39.15
C HIS A 253 -23.53 59.42 38.62
N ARG A 254 -23.64 60.59 37.97
CA ARG A 254 -22.71 61.68 38.30
C ARG A 254 -23.34 63.05 38.12
N GLU A 255 -23.19 63.88 39.15
CA GLU A 255 -23.62 65.28 39.16
C GLU A 255 -22.78 66.12 38.19
N LYS A 256 -23.35 67.18 37.60
CA LYS A 256 -22.98 68.57 37.97
C LYS A 256 -23.75 69.68 37.24
N LYS A 257 -23.75 70.83 37.93
CA LYS A 257 -24.04 72.21 37.48
C LYS A 257 -25.47 72.56 37.10
N GLU A 258 -26.09 73.30 38.01
CA GLU A 258 -26.91 74.47 37.65
C GLU A 258 -26.05 75.51 36.89
N GLU A 259 -26.68 76.33 36.06
CA GLU A 259 -26.30 77.74 35.92
C GLU A 259 -27.53 78.54 35.44
N LYS A 260 -27.93 79.56 36.20
CA LYS A 260 -29.06 80.46 35.89
C LYS A 260 -28.55 81.73 35.23
N TYR A 261 -29.23 82.21 34.20
CA TYR A 261 -29.15 83.61 33.78
C TYR A 261 -30.55 84.17 33.53
N ASN A 262 -30.89 85.22 34.28
CA ASN A 262 -32.04 86.10 34.08
C ASN A 262 -31.48 87.52 33.97
N GLN A 263 -31.79 88.27 32.92
CA GLN A 263 -31.51 89.71 32.90
C GLN A 263 -32.41 90.44 31.90
N ILE A 264 -33.27 91.34 32.41
CA ILE A 264 -33.51 92.74 31.94
C ILE A 264 -33.92 92.91 30.44
N GLN A 265 -34.95 93.70 30.08
CA GLN A 265 -35.18 95.08 30.53
C GLN A 265 -36.66 95.52 30.59
N HIS A 266 -36.85 96.63 31.31
CA HIS A 266 -37.95 97.60 31.32
C HIS A 266 -38.89 97.68 30.12
N ASP A 267 -40.08 98.24 30.42
CA ASP A 267 -40.59 99.36 29.63
C ASP A 267 -41.05 100.52 30.55
N THR A 268 -41.04 101.76 30.05
CA THR A 268 -41.42 102.97 30.82
C THR A 268 -42.40 103.83 30.02
N GLN A 269 -43.42 104.38 30.67
CA GLN A 269 -44.55 105.05 30.01
C GLN A 269 -44.21 106.42 29.37
N SER A 270 -45.07 106.77 28.39
CA SER A 270 -45.53 108.13 28.05
C SER A 270 -44.76 108.95 27.01
N GLY A 271 -45.45 109.23 25.89
CA GLY A 271 -45.14 110.25 24.88
C GLY A 271 -46.35 110.43 23.96
N MET A 272 -46.85 111.66 23.79
CA MET A 272 -48.10 111.95 23.05
C MET A 272 -47.85 112.49 21.63
N GLU A 273 -48.95 112.62 20.88
CA GLU A 273 -49.15 113.43 19.66
C GLU A 273 -48.74 112.85 18.28
N CYS A 274 -49.21 113.57 17.25
CA CYS A 274 -49.24 113.25 15.82
C CYS A 274 -50.12 112.05 15.39
N SER A 275 -51.38 112.35 15.08
CA SER A 275 -52.29 111.55 14.26
C SER A 275 -52.31 112.06 12.81
N ASP A 276 -52.81 111.24 11.88
CA ASP A 276 -53.21 111.62 10.51
C ASP A 276 -52.12 111.80 9.43
N VAL A 277 -50.86 111.48 9.73
CA VAL A 277 -49.90 110.94 8.72
C VAL A 277 -49.53 109.48 9.07
N ARG A 278 -50.10 108.94 10.15
CA ARG A 278 -49.66 107.68 10.74
C ARG A 278 -50.21 106.44 10.04
N TRP A 279 -51.37 106.51 9.41
CA TRP A 279 -52.07 105.36 8.83
C TRP A 279 -51.36 104.73 7.63
N GLU A 280 -50.94 105.51 6.62
CA GLU A 280 -50.20 104.95 5.47
C GLU A 280 -48.84 104.35 5.89
N ASP A 281 -48.24 104.90 6.94
CA ASP A 281 -46.95 104.45 7.44
C ASP A 281 -47.08 103.26 8.42
N GLU A 282 -48.20 103.13 9.13
CA GLU A 282 -48.58 101.92 9.88
C GLU A 282 -49.00 100.79 8.92
N GLU A 283 -49.79 101.03 7.87
CA GLU A 283 -50.12 100.00 6.86
C GLU A 283 -48.89 99.51 6.10
N ARG A 284 -47.95 100.40 5.74
CA ARG A 284 -46.67 99.99 5.14
C ARG A 284 -45.81 99.18 6.11
N LYS A 285 -45.80 99.50 7.40
CA LYS A 285 -45.07 98.73 8.43
C LYS A 285 -45.71 97.38 8.71
N ASP A 286 -47.03 97.32 8.83
CA ASP A 286 -47.81 96.08 8.96
C ASP A 286 -47.62 95.16 7.75
N MET A 287 -47.58 95.69 6.53
CA MET A 287 -47.29 94.90 5.32
C MET A 287 -45.81 94.49 5.20
N GLU A 288 -44.86 95.29 5.70
CA GLU A 288 -43.45 94.93 5.86
C GLU A 288 -43.26 93.82 6.90
N GLU A 289 -43.92 93.93 8.06
CA GLU A 289 -43.90 92.94 9.13
C GLU A 289 -44.59 91.65 8.71
N LYS A 290 -45.75 91.72 8.03
CA LYS A 290 -46.38 90.55 7.40
C LYS A 290 -45.53 89.92 6.31
N ARG A 291 -44.63 90.67 5.65
CA ARG A 291 -43.65 90.06 4.72
C ARG A 291 -42.54 89.35 5.51
N ARG A 292 -41.94 90.03 6.49
CA ARG A 292 -40.92 89.45 7.38
C ARG A 292 -41.40 88.21 8.13
N MET A 293 -42.66 88.19 8.57
CA MET A 293 -43.29 87.01 9.17
C MET A 293 -43.34 85.85 8.18
N ARG A 294 -43.81 86.07 6.94
CA ARG A 294 -43.81 85.01 5.91
C ARG A 294 -42.41 84.59 5.48
N GLU A 295 -41.45 85.50 5.43
CA GLU A 295 -40.04 85.21 5.16
C GLU A 295 -39.41 84.38 6.29
N MET A 296 -39.74 84.69 7.55
CA MET A 296 -39.34 83.92 8.73
C MET A 296 -40.03 82.55 8.79
N GLU A 297 -41.32 82.47 8.46
CA GLU A 297 -42.09 81.21 8.34
C GLU A 297 -41.52 80.33 7.21
N ALA A 298 -41.16 80.91 6.07
CA ALA A 298 -40.51 80.19 4.96
C ALA A 298 -39.12 79.67 5.36
N ALA A 299 -38.26 80.52 5.94
CA ALA A 299 -36.95 80.09 6.44
C ALA A 299 -37.07 79.06 7.57
N HIS A 300 -38.14 79.13 8.38
CA HIS A 300 -38.41 78.11 9.39
C HIS A 300 -38.86 76.77 8.76
N ALA A 301 -39.69 76.80 7.72
CA ALA A 301 -40.07 75.62 6.97
C ALA A 301 -38.88 74.98 6.23
N GLU A 302 -38.00 75.78 5.63
CA GLU A 302 -36.75 75.33 5.02
C GLU A 302 -35.82 74.66 6.05
N THR A 303 -35.59 75.29 7.20
CA THR A 303 -34.78 74.68 8.27
C THR A 303 -35.41 73.42 8.87
N ILE A 304 -36.75 73.33 8.95
CA ILE A 304 -37.43 72.06 9.30
C ILE A 304 -37.17 70.99 8.24
N MET A 305 -37.26 71.31 6.94
CA MET A 305 -36.96 70.36 5.86
C MET A 305 -35.49 69.91 5.85
N GLU A 306 -34.55 70.80 6.17
CA GLU A 306 -33.13 70.43 6.33
C GLU A 306 -32.90 69.54 7.57
N LEU A 307 -33.62 69.78 8.67
CA LEU A 307 -33.59 68.92 9.86
C LEU A 307 -34.22 67.54 9.58
N GLU A 308 -35.32 67.47 8.83
CA GLU A 308 -35.94 66.20 8.43
C GLU A 308 -34.99 65.41 7.49
N LYS A 309 -34.42 66.07 6.48
CA LYS A 309 -33.44 65.47 5.55
C LYS A 309 -32.16 64.99 6.23
N THR A 310 -31.65 65.72 7.22
CA THR A 310 -30.47 65.29 7.99
C THR A 310 -30.81 64.16 8.98
N ARG A 311 -32.04 64.13 9.51
CA ARG A 311 -32.58 63.01 10.30
C ARG A 311 -32.75 61.73 9.45
N GLU A 312 -33.27 61.85 8.22
CA GLU A 312 -33.33 60.74 7.26
C GLU A 312 -31.92 60.23 6.91
N MET A 313 -30.98 61.14 6.61
CA MET A 313 -29.58 60.80 6.34
C MET A 313 -28.93 60.08 7.53
N LEU A 314 -29.17 60.54 8.76
CA LEU A 314 -28.68 59.90 9.98
C LEU A 314 -29.31 58.53 10.21
N SER A 315 -30.61 58.37 9.92
CA SER A 315 -31.30 57.08 9.97
C SER A 315 -30.72 56.07 8.95
N LEU A 316 -30.50 56.51 7.72
CA LEU A 316 -29.87 55.71 6.67
C LEU A 316 -28.42 55.35 7.03
N GLN A 317 -27.62 56.29 7.56
CA GLN A 317 -26.26 56.02 8.01
C GLN A 317 -26.24 55.07 9.21
N HIS A 318 -27.19 55.17 10.14
CA HIS A 318 -27.33 54.23 11.25
C HIS A 318 -27.65 52.82 10.74
N LYS A 319 -28.56 52.69 9.77
CA LYS A 319 -28.86 51.41 9.11
C LYS A 319 -27.63 50.84 8.40
N ILE A 320 -26.96 51.61 7.55
CA ILE A 320 -25.72 51.20 6.85
C ILE A 320 -24.65 50.76 7.86
N ASN A 321 -24.48 51.49 8.97
CA ASN A 321 -23.54 51.12 10.03
C ASN A 321 -23.95 49.83 10.77
N ASN A 322 -25.26 49.55 10.94
CA ASN A 322 -25.74 48.29 11.49
C ASN A 322 -25.50 47.13 10.52
N ASP A 323 -25.85 47.31 9.25
CA ASP A 323 -25.69 46.31 8.19
C ASP A 323 -24.20 45.92 8.06
N TYR A 324 -23.27 46.90 8.04
CA TYR A 324 -21.82 46.63 8.12
C TYR A 324 -21.39 45.95 9.42
N GLN A 325 -21.99 46.26 10.57
CA GLN A 325 -21.69 45.53 11.81
C GLN A 325 -22.19 44.07 11.74
N GLU A 326 -23.28 43.78 11.04
CA GLU A 326 -23.77 42.42 10.82
C GLU A 326 -22.89 41.65 9.84
N GLU A 327 -22.44 42.27 8.75
CA GLU A 327 -21.43 41.70 7.85
C GLU A 327 -20.12 41.39 8.60
N LEU A 328 -19.61 42.32 9.43
CA LEU A 328 -18.40 42.09 10.23
C LEU A 328 -18.58 40.95 11.25
N LYS A 329 -19.76 40.83 11.88
CA LYS A 329 -20.10 39.69 12.76
C LYS A 329 -20.12 38.37 11.96
N ALA A 330 -20.72 38.36 10.77
CA ALA A 330 -20.81 37.18 9.91
C ALA A 330 -19.43 36.74 9.36
N ILE A 331 -18.61 37.69 8.90
CA ILE A 331 -17.23 37.44 8.44
C ILE A 331 -16.37 36.92 9.59
N LYS A 332 -16.48 37.50 10.79
CA LYS A 332 -15.78 37.02 11.98
C LYS A 332 -16.19 35.59 12.35
N LEU A 333 -17.50 35.29 12.40
CA LEU A 333 -18.01 33.96 12.71
C LEU A 333 -17.55 32.94 11.66
N ARG A 334 -17.55 33.31 10.37
CA ARG A 334 -17.00 32.48 9.28
C ARG A 334 -15.50 32.21 9.48
N LEU A 335 -14.72 33.23 9.82
CA LEU A 335 -13.28 33.08 10.09
C LEU A 335 -13.02 32.14 11.28
N GLU A 336 -13.82 32.25 12.35
CA GLU A 336 -13.77 31.34 13.50
C GLU A 336 -14.16 29.89 13.13
N CYS A 337 -15.18 29.71 12.29
CA CYS A 337 -15.56 28.39 11.76
C CYS A 337 -14.46 27.78 10.87
N GLU A 338 -13.92 28.55 9.91
CA GLU A 338 -12.82 28.08 9.05
C GLU A 338 -11.53 27.81 9.85
N SER A 339 -11.28 28.57 10.94
CA SER A 339 -10.17 28.31 11.85
C SER A 339 -10.35 27.00 12.63
N ARG A 340 -11.55 26.76 13.17
CA ARG A 340 -11.89 25.51 13.85
C ARG A 340 -11.78 24.30 12.93
N GLU A 341 -12.25 24.41 11.69
CA GLU A 341 -12.13 23.32 10.70
C GLU A 341 -10.66 23.01 10.36
N LYS A 342 -9.78 24.03 10.31
CA LYS A 342 -8.33 23.87 10.13
C LYS A 342 -7.69 23.22 11.37
N GLU A 343 -8.13 23.58 12.58
CA GLU A 343 -7.68 22.96 13.84
C GLU A 343 -8.11 21.50 13.95
N GLU A 344 -9.34 21.15 13.58
CA GLU A 344 -9.85 19.79 13.56
C GLU A 344 -9.09 18.92 12.55
N LYS A 345 -8.77 19.46 11.37
CA LYS A 345 -7.89 18.81 10.37
C LYS A 345 -6.47 18.61 10.92
N LEU A 346 -5.91 19.59 11.62
CA LEU A 346 -4.60 19.47 12.26
C LEU A 346 -4.59 18.34 13.30
N ARG A 347 -5.55 18.34 14.24
CA ARG A 347 -5.72 17.29 15.25
C ARG A 347 -5.91 15.89 14.63
N HIS A 348 -6.59 15.79 13.49
CA HIS A 348 -6.71 14.53 12.75
C HIS A 348 -5.38 14.06 12.15
N TYR A 349 -4.58 14.96 11.58
CA TYR A 349 -3.23 14.64 11.11
C TYR A 349 -2.30 14.27 12.27
N GLU A 350 -2.32 14.99 13.38
CA GLU A 350 -1.57 14.67 14.60
C GLU A 350 -1.91 13.28 15.15
N ALA A 351 -3.20 12.95 15.28
CA ALA A 351 -3.64 11.62 15.71
C ALA A 351 -3.16 10.52 14.75
N THR A 352 -3.18 10.78 13.43
CA THR A 352 -2.68 9.85 12.41
C THR A 352 -1.15 9.70 12.46
N VAL A 353 -0.42 10.78 12.74
CA VAL A 353 1.05 10.77 12.95
C VAL A 353 1.40 10.02 14.24
N LEU A 354 0.67 10.22 15.34
CA LEU A 354 0.84 9.45 16.58
C LEU A 354 0.57 7.95 16.36
N GLN A 355 -0.47 7.59 15.60
CA GLN A 355 -0.75 6.20 15.23
C GLN A 355 0.39 5.58 14.39
N ARG A 356 0.92 6.33 13.41
CA ARG A 356 2.07 5.91 12.60
C ARG A 356 3.34 5.77 13.45
N ASN A 357 3.64 6.75 14.30
CA ASN A 357 4.82 6.74 15.17
C ASN A 357 4.76 5.60 16.20
N SER A 358 3.60 5.32 16.79
CA SER A 358 3.40 4.15 17.66
C SER A 358 3.62 2.83 16.90
N ARG A 359 3.17 2.74 15.64
CA ARG A 359 3.43 1.57 14.78
C ARG A 359 4.90 1.45 14.37
N VAL A 360 5.58 2.56 14.11
CA VAL A 360 7.04 2.59 13.85
C VAL A 360 7.80 2.14 15.09
N GLN A 361 7.51 2.68 16.28
CA GLN A 361 8.11 2.24 17.55
C GLN A 361 7.88 0.75 17.82
N MET A 362 6.69 0.22 17.51
CA MET A 362 6.40 -1.22 17.60
C MET A 362 7.25 -2.05 16.63
N LEU A 363 7.42 -1.60 15.38
CA LEU A 363 8.26 -2.25 14.38
C LEU A 363 9.74 -2.17 14.74
N GLU A 364 10.20 -1.02 15.24
CA GLU A 364 11.55 -0.84 15.78
C GLU A 364 11.82 -1.74 16.98
N ALA A 365 10.86 -1.88 17.90
CA ALA A 365 10.99 -2.79 19.04
C ALA A 365 11.10 -4.25 18.58
N GLN A 366 10.32 -4.65 17.56
CA GLN A 366 10.41 -5.97 16.93
C GLN A 366 11.75 -6.16 16.20
N LEU A 367 12.26 -5.14 15.49
CA LEU A 367 13.59 -5.17 14.86
C LEU A 367 14.73 -5.21 15.88
N LYS A 368 14.63 -4.47 16.99
CA LYS A 368 15.59 -4.49 18.10
C LYS A 368 15.57 -5.84 18.83
N ASP A 369 14.40 -6.46 19.00
CA ASP A 369 14.26 -7.83 19.55
C ASP A 369 14.77 -8.92 18.58
N ILE A 370 14.68 -8.73 17.26
CA ILE A 370 15.35 -9.61 16.28
C ILE A 370 16.87 -9.40 16.35
N ALA A 371 17.36 -8.17 16.30
CA ALA A 371 18.78 -7.84 16.23
C ALA A 371 19.55 -8.22 17.52
N TYR A 372 19.02 -7.88 18.70
CA TYR A 372 19.70 -8.04 19.99
C TYR A 372 19.12 -9.15 20.87
N GLY A 373 17.88 -9.58 20.64
CA GLY A 373 17.20 -10.61 21.43
C GLY A 373 17.58 -12.06 21.06
N THR A 374 18.76 -12.27 20.45
CA THR A 374 19.32 -13.59 20.09
C THR A 374 20.82 -13.68 20.40
N PHE A 375 21.18 -13.34 21.65
CA PHE A 375 22.52 -13.26 22.27
C PHE A 375 23.36 -12.01 22.02
N PRO A 376 23.88 -11.37 23.08
CA PRO A 376 24.99 -10.43 23.01
C PRO A 376 26.34 -11.14 23.13
N LEU A 377 27.31 -10.78 22.29
CA LEU A 377 28.71 -10.87 22.64
C LEU A 377 29.50 -9.78 21.90
N ARG A 378 30.08 -8.84 22.64
CA ARG A 378 31.20 -8.04 22.12
C ARG A 378 32.39 -8.98 22.03
N VAL A 379 32.77 -9.38 20.82
CA VAL A 379 34.06 -10.01 20.58
C VAL A 379 35.07 -8.88 20.42
N ASN A 380 35.96 -8.73 21.39
CA ASN A 380 37.08 -7.81 21.28
C ASN A 380 38.06 -8.35 20.22
N THR A 381 38.57 -7.49 19.36
CA THR A 381 39.46 -7.87 18.26
C THR A 381 40.92 -7.84 18.69
N GLU A 382 41.27 -8.68 19.68
CA GLU A 382 42.64 -8.85 20.17
C GLU A 382 43.10 -10.31 19.93
N ASP A 383 44.38 -10.47 19.61
CA ASP A 383 45.16 -11.72 19.55
C ASP A 383 44.66 -12.92 18.71
N SER A 384 45.26 -13.06 17.51
CA SER A 384 45.75 -14.37 17.04
C SER A 384 46.95 -14.16 16.11
N PRO A 385 48.18 -14.56 16.49
CA PRO A 385 49.39 -14.27 15.73
C PRO A 385 49.78 -15.36 14.70
N CYS A 386 50.82 -15.03 13.94
CA CYS A 386 51.69 -15.88 13.12
C CYS A 386 51.29 -16.18 11.66
N SER A 387 52.28 -15.97 10.81
CA SER A 387 52.28 -16.21 9.36
C SER A 387 52.41 -17.69 9.01
N GLU A 388 51.87 -18.09 7.86
CA GLU A 388 52.37 -19.25 7.10
C GLU A 388 52.26 -18.94 5.60
N VAL A 389 53.33 -19.22 4.84
CA VAL A 389 53.47 -18.76 3.45
C VAL A 389 52.71 -19.69 2.50
N GLY A 390 51.46 -19.34 2.19
CA GLY A 390 50.67 -19.97 1.12
C GLY A 390 50.65 -19.10 -0.14
N ILE A 391 50.86 -19.68 -1.32
CA ILE A 391 51.15 -18.99 -2.60
C ILE A 391 49.88 -18.39 -3.26
N SER A 392 48.86 -18.03 -2.47
CA SER A 392 47.69 -17.28 -2.95
C SER A 392 47.37 -16.12 -2.00
N PRO A 393 47.00 -14.94 -2.51
CA PRO A 393 46.32 -13.95 -1.68
C PRO A 393 44.99 -14.56 -1.16
N PRO A 394 44.48 -14.13 0.00
CA PRO A 394 43.15 -14.52 0.43
C PRO A 394 42.09 -13.96 -0.54
N PRO A 395 41.04 -14.72 -0.89
CA PRO A 395 39.97 -14.19 -1.73
C PRO A 395 39.26 -13.03 -1.02
N SER A 396 38.86 -12.02 -1.79
CA SER A 396 38.16 -10.84 -1.28
C SER A 396 36.73 -11.19 -0.88
N LEU A 397 36.53 -11.52 0.39
CA LEU A 397 35.22 -11.92 0.93
C LEU A 397 34.18 -10.78 0.79
N HIS A 398 33.09 -11.05 0.08
CA HIS A 398 31.94 -10.15 -0.03
C HIS A 398 31.05 -10.21 1.22
N HIS A 399 30.05 -9.32 1.28
CA HIS A 399 29.16 -9.21 2.45
C HIS A 399 28.29 -10.47 2.64
N GLY A 400 28.69 -11.34 3.56
CA GLY A 400 28.00 -12.58 3.91
C GLY A 400 28.79 -13.85 3.62
N GLU A 401 29.93 -13.73 2.94
CA GLU A 401 30.86 -14.85 2.69
C GLU A 401 31.70 -15.19 3.93
N THR A 402 32.20 -16.41 3.94
CA THR A 402 33.11 -16.99 4.95
C THR A 402 34.26 -17.70 4.24
N LEU A 403 35.41 -17.88 4.91
CA LEU A 403 36.56 -18.58 4.32
C LEU A 403 36.58 -20.04 4.80
N PHE A 404 36.59 -21.00 3.88
CA PHE A 404 36.84 -22.42 4.18
C PHE A 404 38.21 -22.82 3.65
N GLU A 405 39.04 -23.42 4.51
CA GLU A 405 40.37 -23.91 4.18
C GLU A 405 40.41 -25.44 4.26
N VAL A 406 41.03 -26.05 3.23
CA VAL A 406 41.30 -27.49 3.15
C VAL A 406 42.79 -27.68 2.93
N HIS A 407 43.46 -28.42 3.80
CA HIS A 407 44.90 -28.67 3.72
C HIS A 407 45.21 -30.16 3.59
N ILE A 408 46.06 -30.49 2.64
CA ILE A 408 46.60 -31.82 2.39
C ILE A 408 48.07 -31.82 2.85
N GLY A 409 48.36 -32.57 3.92
CA GLY A 409 49.66 -32.64 4.58
C GLY A 409 50.58 -33.69 3.95
N ASP A 410 50.83 -34.78 4.67
CA ASP A 410 51.63 -35.93 4.21
C ASP A 410 50.79 -37.18 3.91
N ILE A 411 51.38 -38.14 3.19
CA ILE A 411 50.87 -39.52 3.12
C ILE A 411 51.88 -40.50 3.72
N CYS A 412 51.42 -41.27 4.71
CA CYS A 412 52.12 -42.45 5.21
C CYS A 412 51.64 -43.70 4.44
N LEU A 413 52.45 -44.15 3.47
CA LEU A 413 52.16 -45.37 2.69
C LEU A 413 52.31 -46.65 3.53
N THR A 414 51.46 -47.64 3.26
CA THR A 414 51.60 -49.00 3.80
C THR A 414 52.68 -49.78 3.02
N PRO A 415 53.19 -50.90 3.56
CA PRO A 415 54.06 -51.81 2.79
C PRO A 415 53.41 -52.30 1.49
N TYR A 416 52.08 -52.49 1.47
CA TYR A 416 51.32 -52.83 0.26
C TYR A 416 51.35 -51.70 -0.77
N GLY A 417 51.09 -50.46 -0.36
CA GLY A 417 51.17 -49.28 -1.24
C GLY A 417 52.59 -49.06 -1.80
N ILE A 418 53.63 -49.30 -1.00
CA ILE A 418 55.03 -49.25 -1.43
C ILE A 418 55.31 -50.33 -2.51
N HIS A 419 54.84 -51.56 -2.30
CA HIS A 419 55.01 -52.62 -3.30
C HIS A 419 54.25 -52.33 -4.61
N LEU A 420 53.05 -51.74 -4.53
CA LEU A 420 52.22 -51.41 -5.70
C LEU A 420 52.81 -50.30 -6.60
N MET A 421 53.62 -49.40 -6.04
CA MET A 421 54.23 -48.30 -6.80
C MET A 421 55.39 -48.74 -7.71
N GLU A 422 56.02 -49.88 -7.41
CA GLU A 422 57.16 -50.51 -8.12
C GLU A 422 58.41 -49.62 -8.34
N ASP A 423 58.49 -48.49 -7.63
CA ASP A 423 59.48 -47.43 -7.80
C ASP A 423 60.06 -47.02 -6.43
N PRO A 424 61.39 -46.91 -6.25
CA PRO A 424 61.98 -46.42 -5.00
C PRO A 424 61.81 -44.91 -4.75
N GLN A 425 61.45 -44.11 -5.76
CA GLN A 425 61.16 -42.68 -5.64
C GLN A 425 59.93 -42.28 -6.47
N PRO A 426 58.74 -42.81 -6.12
CA PRO A 426 57.52 -42.59 -6.90
C PRO A 426 57.14 -41.11 -6.86
N ILE A 427 56.82 -40.57 -8.03
CA ILE A 427 56.40 -39.18 -8.22
C ILE A 427 54.87 -39.13 -8.08
N THR A 428 54.37 -38.40 -7.08
CA THR A 428 52.94 -38.44 -6.69
C THR A 428 52.33 -37.06 -6.49
N PHE A 429 51.01 -36.98 -6.63
CA PHE A 429 50.21 -35.78 -6.31
C PHE A 429 48.75 -36.18 -6.02
N CYS A 430 48.01 -35.31 -5.33
CA CYS A 430 46.60 -35.52 -5.03
C CYS A 430 45.71 -34.53 -5.79
N ILE A 431 44.52 -34.96 -6.21
CA ILE A 431 43.47 -34.13 -6.84
C ILE A 431 42.20 -34.19 -5.97
N TYR A 432 41.51 -33.05 -5.80
CA TYR A 432 40.24 -32.99 -5.06
C TYR A 432 39.35 -31.81 -5.48
N SER A 433 38.03 -32.04 -5.45
CA SER A 433 36.98 -31.06 -5.79
C SER A 433 36.03 -30.86 -4.60
N LEU A 434 35.85 -29.61 -4.17
CA LEU A 434 34.98 -29.27 -3.05
C LEU A 434 33.69 -28.62 -3.57
N TYR A 435 32.55 -29.27 -3.34
CA TYR A 435 31.22 -28.72 -3.67
C TYR A 435 31.13 -28.30 -5.17
N ASP A 436 30.80 -27.05 -5.48
CA ASP A 436 30.73 -26.49 -6.84
C ASP A 436 31.99 -25.68 -7.26
N PHE A 437 33.03 -25.67 -6.42
CA PHE A 437 34.28 -24.95 -6.70
C PHE A 437 35.20 -25.70 -7.67
N GLU A 438 36.15 -24.96 -8.25
CA GLU A 438 37.19 -25.52 -9.12
C GLU A 438 38.00 -26.63 -8.42
N THR A 439 38.41 -27.62 -9.22
CA THR A 439 39.18 -28.78 -8.74
C THR A 439 40.63 -28.37 -8.49
N HIS A 440 41.13 -28.62 -7.29
CA HIS A 440 42.52 -28.34 -6.92
C HIS A 440 43.38 -29.60 -7.02
N ALA A 441 44.67 -29.39 -7.28
CA ALA A 441 45.71 -30.41 -7.23
C ALA A 441 46.87 -29.94 -6.34
N THR A 442 47.49 -30.87 -5.61
CA THR A 442 48.70 -30.58 -4.82
C THR A 442 49.93 -30.40 -5.72
N PRO A 443 51.03 -29.82 -5.21
CA PRO A 443 52.34 -29.96 -5.82
C PRO A 443 52.70 -31.44 -6.05
N VAL A 444 53.54 -31.67 -7.05
CA VAL A 444 54.05 -33.00 -7.40
C VAL A 444 55.30 -33.29 -6.56
N VAL A 445 55.30 -34.37 -5.80
CA VAL A 445 56.33 -34.72 -4.79
C VAL A 445 56.85 -36.14 -5.05
N ALA A 446 58.18 -36.31 -5.00
CA ALA A 446 58.85 -37.58 -5.21
C ALA A 446 59.28 -38.24 -3.90
N GLY A 447 58.91 -39.49 -3.67
CA GLY A 447 59.40 -40.31 -2.55
C GLY A 447 58.36 -41.17 -1.84
N MET A 448 58.84 -42.07 -0.97
CA MET A 448 58.01 -43.04 -0.21
C MET A 448 57.17 -42.41 0.92
N LYS A 449 57.34 -41.11 1.17
CA LYS A 449 56.58 -40.28 2.12
C LYS A 449 56.43 -38.88 1.53
N PRO A 450 55.43 -38.64 0.65
CA PRO A 450 55.26 -37.33 0.05
C PRO A 450 54.62 -36.37 1.07
N GLU A 451 55.30 -35.26 1.33
CA GLU A 451 54.78 -34.11 2.09
C GLU A 451 54.34 -33.02 1.09
N TYR A 452 53.02 -32.84 0.93
CA TYR A 452 52.45 -31.86 0.00
C TYR A 452 52.30 -30.47 0.64
N ASN A 453 51.91 -30.44 1.91
CA ASN A 453 51.69 -29.24 2.73
C ASN A 453 50.87 -28.14 2.03
N PHE A 454 49.87 -28.53 1.23
CA PHE A 454 49.15 -27.64 0.31
C PHE A 454 47.77 -27.26 0.87
N THR A 455 47.45 -25.97 0.87
CA THR A 455 46.19 -25.42 1.40
C THR A 455 45.35 -24.77 0.30
N SER A 456 44.21 -25.37 -0.04
CA SER A 456 43.14 -24.70 -0.81
C SER A 456 42.34 -23.75 0.07
N ARG A 457 41.91 -22.63 -0.51
CA ARG A 457 41.12 -21.59 0.15
C ARG A 457 39.89 -21.25 -0.69
N TYR A 458 38.71 -21.35 -0.08
CA TYR A 458 37.42 -21.16 -0.74
C TYR A 458 36.64 -20.04 -0.06
N ALA A 459 36.15 -19.06 -0.81
CA ALA A 459 35.16 -18.10 -0.34
C ALA A 459 33.77 -18.75 -0.47
N VAL A 460 33.12 -19.06 0.66
CA VAL A 460 31.89 -19.83 0.72
C VAL A 460 30.76 -19.03 1.37
N THR A 461 29.59 -18.99 0.76
CA THR A 461 28.36 -18.52 1.40
C THR A 461 27.81 -19.63 2.30
N PRO A 462 27.59 -19.39 3.60
CA PRO A 462 27.07 -20.41 4.52
C PRO A 462 25.53 -20.53 4.40
N ASP A 463 25.06 -20.95 3.23
CA ASP A 463 23.65 -21.20 2.92
C ASP A 463 23.19 -22.58 3.43
N PRO A 464 21.87 -22.87 3.47
CA PRO A 464 21.36 -24.16 3.94
C PRO A 464 21.92 -25.37 3.17
N GLU A 465 22.21 -25.20 1.88
CA GLU A 465 22.68 -26.21 0.94
C GLU A 465 24.13 -26.62 1.21
N PHE A 466 25.06 -25.65 1.29
CA PHE A 466 26.45 -25.86 1.66
C PHE A 466 26.59 -26.36 3.11
N LEU A 467 25.78 -25.84 4.05
CA LEU A 467 25.74 -26.33 5.42
C LEU A 467 25.16 -27.76 5.54
N ARG A 468 24.35 -28.21 4.58
CA ARG A 468 23.92 -29.62 4.46
C ARG A 468 25.04 -30.47 3.87
N TYR A 469 25.73 -29.98 2.84
CA TYR A 469 26.91 -30.62 2.26
C TYR A 469 28.02 -30.85 3.30
N LEU A 470 28.33 -29.86 4.15
CA LEU A 470 29.34 -30.03 5.20
C LEU A 470 28.94 -31.04 6.30
N ARG A 471 27.65 -31.30 6.55
CA ARG A 471 27.20 -32.31 7.54
C ARG A 471 27.19 -33.73 6.96
N VAL A 472 26.68 -33.90 5.74
CA VAL A 472 26.33 -35.22 5.18
C VAL A 472 27.32 -35.67 4.09
N GLY A 473 28.03 -34.72 3.47
CA GLY A 473 28.98 -34.96 2.39
C GLY A 473 30.37 -35.39 2.87
N THR A 474 31.11 -36.01 1.97
CA THR A 474 32.54 -36.33 2.14
C THR A 474 33.31 -35.81 0.95
N LEU A 475 34.39 -35.08 1.20
CA LEU A 475 35.32 -34.65 0.15
C LEU A 475 36.15 -35.87 -0.31
N THR A 476 36.14 -36.16 -1.62
CA THR A 476 37.00 -37.20 -2.20
C THR A 476 38.35 -36.62 -2.59
N VAL A 477 39.43 -37.25 -2.13
CA VAL A 477 40.80 -36.97 -2.56
C VAL A 477 41.31 -38.19 -3.33
N GLU A 478 41.82 -37.97 -4.54
CA GLU A 478 42.37 -39.00 -5.43
C GLU A 478 43.90 -38.86 -5.49
N LEU A 479 44.63 -39.96 -5.22
CA LEU A 479 46.09 -40.03 -5.28
C LEU A 479 46.53 -40.57 -6.65
N TYR A 480 47.38 -39.80 -7.33
CA TYR A 480 47.96 -40.14 -8.63
C TYR A 480 49.47 -40.34 -8.54
N GLN A 481 49.99 -41.31 -9.30
CA GLN A 481 51.42 -41.48 -9.59
C GLN A 481 51.70 -41.07 -11.03
N VAL A 482 52.74 -40.26 -11.25
CA VAL A 482 53.26 -39.91 -12.58
C VAL A 482 54.20 -41.02 -13.05
N LYS A 483 53.93 -41.61 -14.22
CA LYS A 483 54.77 -42.63 -14.86
C LYS A 483 55.21 -42.13 -16.24
N GLY A 484 56.30 -41.36 -16.26
CA GLY A 484 56.85 -40.77 -17.48
C GLY A 484 56.06 -39.55 -17.95
N VAL A 485 55.19 -39.74 -18.95
CA VAL A 485 54.32 -38.68 -19.51
C VAL A 485 52.89 -38.80 -18.98
N ASP A 486 52.47 -40.00 -18.60
CA ASP A 486 51.11 -40.29 -18.14
C ASP A 486 51.00 -40.29 -16.61
N HIS A 487 49.77 -40.21 -16.11
CA HIS A 487 49.44 -40.31 -14.69
C HIS A 487 48.42 -41.43 -14.45
N CYS A 488 48.56 -42.15 -13.33
CA CYS A 488 47.70 -43.26 -12.96
C CYS A 488 47.08 -43.03 -11.58
N GLU A 489 45.76 -43.11 -11.47
CA GLU A 489 45.05 -43.14 -10.18
C GLU A 489 45.44 -44.41 -9.43
N LEU A 490 46.09 -44.26 -8.27
CA LEU A 490 46.43 -45.36 -7.38
C LEU A 490 45.37 -45.60 -6.32
N ALA A 491 44.94 -44.53 -5.64
CA ALA A 491 44.12 -44.64 -4.43
C ALA A 491 43.12 -43.50 -4.31
N ARG A 492 42.09 -43.69 -3.47
CA ARG A 492 41.10 -42.67 -3.16
C ARG A 492 40.79 -42.66 -1.66
N ALA A 493 40.71 -41.46 -1.08
CA ALA A 493 40.31 -41.22 0.31
C ALA A 493 38.99 -40.45 0.37
N ARG A 494 38.25 -40.60 1.47
CA ARG A 494 37.01 -39.85 1.75
C ARG A 494 37.15 -39.10 3.07
N LEU A 495 37.26 -37.78 2.99
CA LEU A 495 37.46 -36.87 4.12
C LEU A 495 36.08 -36.46 4.66
N LYS A 496 35.85 -36.64 5.95
CA LYS A 496 34.62 -36.20 6.62
C LYS A 496 34.69 -34.69 6.86
N LEU A 497 33.62 -33.98 6.49
CA LEU A 497 33.54 -32.52 6.59
C LEU A 497 32.85 -32.03 7.87
N GLU A 498 32.06 -32.89 8.52
CA GLU A 498 31.19 -32.55 9.66
C GLU A 498 31.94 -31.90 10.83
N ALA A 499 33.13 -32.40 11.18
CA ALA A 499 33.92 -31.87 12.30
C ALA A 499 34.36 -30.40 12.10
N ALA A 500 34.43 -29.92 10.85
CA ALA A 500 34.72 -28.51 10.55
C ALA A 500 33.53 -27.57 10.85
N LEU A 501 32.36 -28.10 11.20
CA LEU A 501 31.19 -27.33 11.68
C LEU A 501 31.12 -27.20 13.22
N GLU A 502 32.01 -27.87 13.96
CA GLU A 502 32.02 -27.84 15.42
C GLU A 502 33.15 -26.96 15.99
N SER A 503 34.31 -26.95 15.31
CA SER A 503 35.50 -26.17 15.68
C SER A 503 35.56 -24.81 14.98
N LYS A 504 36.32 -23.87 15.57
CA LYS A 504 36.80 -22.62 14.93
C LYS A 504 38.26 -22.71 14.45
N ASP A 505 38.98 -23.69 14.99
CA ASP A 505 40.41 -23.90 14.80
C ASP A 505 40.67 -25.08 13.85
N ARG A 506 41.90 -25.21 13.35
CA ARG A 506 42.29 -26.26 12.40
C ARG A 506 41.94 -27.64 12.96
N VAL A 507 40.98 -28.33 12.32
CA VAL A 507 40.58 -29.69 12.66
C VAL A 507 41.50 -30.64 11.91
N TYR A 508 42.53 -31.14 12.61
CA TYR A 508 43.41 -32.18 12.08
C TYR A 508 42.70 -33.54 12.09
N SER A 509 42.90 -34.33 11.04
CA SER A 509 42.30 -35.66 10.88
C SER A 509 43.12 -36.49 9.89
N THR A 510 42.92 -37.80 9.89
CA THR A 510 43.50 -38.71 8.90
C THR A 510 42.42 -39.41 8.09
N ALA A 511 42.74 -39.78 6.85
CA ALA A 511 41.85 -40.52 5.96
C ALA A 511 42.58 -41.70 5.30
N ILE A 512 41.94 -42.86 5.27
CA ILE A 512 42.48 -44.07 4.65
C ILE A 512 42.39 -43.94 3.13
N LEU A 513 43.50 -44.22 2.43
CA LEU A 513 43.60 -44.29 0.98
C LEU A 513 43.43 -45.74 0.52
N THR A 514 42.32 -46.03 -0.14
CA THR A 514 42.01 -47.38 -0.67
C THR A 514 42.21 -47.45 -2.18
N ASP A 515 42.70 -48.59 -2.67
CA ASP A 515 42.86 -48.88 -4.09
C ASP A 515 41.52 -49.27 -4.77
N LYS A 516 41.58 -49.75 -6.02
CA LYS A 516 40.41 -50.16 -6.81
C LYS A 516 39.86 -51.56 -6.44
N ALA A 517 40.60 -52.34 -5.66
CA ALA A 517 40.13 -53.58 -5.05
C ALA A 517 39.56 -53.36 -3.63
N GLY A 518 39.88 -52.22 -3.00
CA GLY A 518 39.51 -51.85 -1.63
C GLY A 518 40.64 -51.99 -0.61
N GLU A 519 41.86 -52.33 -1.03
CA GLU A 519 43.03 -52.53 -0.18
C GLU A 519 43.69 -51.21 0.22
N THR A 520 44.28 -51.15 1.42
CA THR A 520 44.83 -49.91 2.00
C THR A 520 46.24 -49.61 1.48
N ILE A 521 46.36 -48.59 0.62
CA ILE A 521 47.64 -48.08 0.10
C ILE A 521 48.35 -47.17 1.12
N GLY A 522 47.62 -46.43 1.94
CA GLY A 522 48.20 -45.51 2.91
C GLY A 522 47.20 -44.77 3.78
N GLU A 523 47.71 -43.88 4.62
CA GLU A 523 46.94 -42.94 5.42
C GLU A 523 47.36 -41.51 5.06
N LEU A 524 46.38 -40.65 4.77
CA LEU A 524 46.54 -39.24 4.40
C LEU A 524 46.28 -38.35 5.61
N SER A 525 47.24 -37.50 5.97
CA SER A 525 47.06 -36.43 6.94
C SER A 525 46.41 -35.21 6.29
N TYR A 526 45.35 -34.67 6.91
CA TYR A 526 44.69 -33.45 6.43
C TYR A 526 44.23 -32.56 7.59
N TRP A 527 43.96 -31.29 7.29
CA TRP A 527 43.17 -30.45 8.20
C TRP A 527 42.13 -29.60 7.47
N LEU A 528 41.04 -29.31 8.18
CA LEU A 528 39.92 -28.47 7.71
C LEU A 528 39.75 -27.27 8.65
N ARG A 529 39.33 -26.13 8.11
CA ARG A 529 38.94 -24.96 8.94
C ARG A 529 37.85 -24.13 8.27
N LEU A 530 36.73 -23.95 8.96
CA LEU A 530 35.73 -22.93 8.61
C LEU A 530 35.98 -21.67 9.43
N HIS A 531 36.33 -20.57 8.76
CA HIS A 531 36.54 -19.27 9.40
C HIS A 531 35.22 -18.55 9.64
N GLY A 532 35.17 -17.86 10.78
CA GLY A 532 34.04 -17.05 11.20
C GLY A 532 33.20 -17.74 12.29
N PRO A 533 32.32 -17.00 12.98
CA PRO A 533 31.54 -17.59 14.04
C PRO A 533 30.41 -18.45 13.45
N LEU A 534 30.43 -19.75 13.70
CA LEU A 534 29.27 -20.64 13.53
C LEU A 534 28.04 -20.09 14.29
N THR A 535 28.26 -19.38 15.39
CA THR A 535 27.23 -18.60 16.10
C THR A 535 26.64 -17.47 15.26
N ARG A 536 27.34 -16.87 14.29
CA ARG A 536 26.76 -15.85 13.39
C ARG A 536 25.82 -16.49 12.38
N VAL A 537 26.15 -17.65 11.84
CA VAL A 537 25.27 -18.44 10.96
C VAL A 537 24.04 -18.97 11.74
N GLN A 538 24.26 -19.54 12.93
CA GLN A 538 23.17 -19.99 13.79
C GLN A 538 22.31 -18.83 14.33
N CYS A 539 22.90 -17.66 14.62
CA CYS A 539 22.12 -16.48 14.99
C CYS A 539 21.38 -15.89 13.80
N LEU A 540 21.96 -15.84 12.58
CA LEU A 540 21.21 -15.48 11.38
C LEU A 540 20.04 -16.43 11.13
N GLN A 541 20.19 -17.74 11.36
CA GLN A 541 19.07 -18.68 11.27
C GLN A 541 18.04 -18.51 12.40
N ARG A 542 18.48 -18.22 13.64
CA ARG A 542 17.56 -17.89 14.76
C ARG A 542 16.83 -16.57 14.52
N GLN A 543 17.50 -15.56 13.98
CA GLN A 543 16.93 -14.28 13.57
C GLN A 543 15.96 -14.45 12.41
N ARG A 544 16.33 -15.23 11.38
CA ARG A 544 15.44 -15.61 10.27
C ARG A 544 14.20 -16.34 10.80
N ASN A 545 14.35 -17.28 11.73
CA ASN A 545 13.22 -18.00 12.32
C ASN A 545 12.35 -17.11 13.22
N LYS A 546 12.95 -16.21 14.02
CA LYS A 546 12.24 -15.26 14.89
C LYS A 546 11.49 -14.21 14.06
N ALA A 547 12.13 -13.68 13.01
CA ALA A 547 11.52 -12.82 12.00
C ALA A 547 10.43 -13.56 11.21
N HIS A 548 10.63 -14.82 10.84
CA HIS A 548 9.60 -15.64 10.18
C HIS A 548 8.41 -15.93 11.11
N GLY A 549 8.65 -16.04 12.42
CA GLY A 549 7.61 -16.05 13.45
C GLY A 549 6.81 -14.73 13.47
N TYR A 550 7.50 -13.58 13.57
CA TYR A 550 6.86 -12.26 13.49
C TYR A 550 6.14 -12.00 12.16
N LEU A 551 6.66 -12.50 11.04
CA LEU A 551 6.02 -12.42 9.72
C LEU A 551 4.82 -13.38 9.62
N SER A 552 4.85 -14.54 10.27
CA SER A 552 3.72 -15.49 10.30
C SER A 552 2.58 -15.02 11.21
N THR A 553 2.89 -14.35 12.32
CA THR A 553 1.86 -13.69 13.14
C THR A 553 1.29 -12.46 12.44
N HIS A 554 2.13 -11.64 11.78
CA HIS A 554 1.63 -10.54 10.94
C HIS A 554 0.83 -11.02 9.73
N ARG A 555 1.21 -12.10 9.03
CA ARG A 555 0.44 -12.62 7.89
C ARG A 555 -1.00 -12.96 8.26
N ARG A 556 -1.25 -13.45 9.49
CA ARG A 556 -2.62 -13.69 10.00
C ARG A 556 -3.43 -12.43 10.36
N GLY A 557 -2.84 -11.24 10.39
CA GLY A 557 -3.53 -9.99 10.75
C GLY A 557 -3.31 -8.78 9.81
N ASN A 558 -2.54 -8.96 8.72
CA ASN A 558 -2.10 -7.85 7.86
C ASN A 558 -2.52 -7.99 6.38
N ILE A 559 -3.06 -9.14 5.96
CA ILE A 559 -3.70 -9.29 4.63
C ILE A 559 -4.87 -8.30 4.49
N GLU A 560 -5.62 -8.05 5.56
CA GLU A 560 -6.71 -7.06 5.61
C GLU A 560 -6.27 -5.58 5.47
N LYS A 561 -4.97 -5.26 5.56
CA LYS A 561 -4.49 -3.88 5.83
C LYS A 561 -3.42 -3.34 4.89
N VAL A 562 -2.70 -4.18 4.15
CA VAL A 562 -1.61 -3.70 3.27
C VAL A 562 -2.12 -3.06 1.96
N TRP A 563 -3.33 -3.39 1.49
CA TRP A 563 -3.86 -2.96 0.19
C TRP A 563 -4.91 -1.83 0.24
N LYS A 564 -4.91 -1.01 1.31
CA LYS A 564 -5.68 0.25 1.36
C LYS A 564 -4.86 1.44 0.84
N SER A 565 -4.57 1.43 -0.45
CA SER A 565 -4.08 2.61 -1.16
C SER A 565 -5.14 3.74 -1.10
N PRO A 566 -4.77 5.01 -0.84
CA PRO A 566 -5.77 6.07 -0.58
C PRO A 566 -6.70 6.47 -1.74
N LEU A 567 -6.55 5.86 -2.93
CA LEU A 567 -7.34 6.18 -4.13
C LEU A 567 -8.20 5.00 -4.64
N SER A 568 -8.14 3.82 -4.03
CA SER A 568 -8.79 2.60 -4.57
C SER A 568 -10.31 2.53 -4.31
N SER A 569 -11.08 3.43 -4.95
CA SER A 569 -12.55 3.45 -4.92
C SER A 569 -13.20 2.40 -5.85
N GLY A 570 -12.68 1.18 -5.87
CA GLY A 570 -13.17 0.06 -6.67
C GLY A 570 -13.87 -1.00 -5.82
N LEU A 571 -14.81 -1.76 -6.41
CA LEU A 571 -15.38 -2.91 -5.73
C LEU A 571 -14.30 -3.98 -5.54
N GLN A 572 -14.09 -4.39 -4.28
CA GLN A 572 -13.16 -5.44 -3.89
C GLN A 572 -13.94 -6.72 -3.56
N ASN A 573 -13.42 -7.86 -3.98
CA ASN A 573 -13.94 -9.17 -3.59
C ASN A 573 -12.78 -10.12 -3.29
N GLU A 574 -13.02 -11.19 -2.54
CA GLU A 574 -12.00 -12.19 -2.23
C GLU A 574 -12.33 -13.49 -2.95
N LEU A 575 -11.36 -14.04 -3.68
CA LEU A 575 -11.46 -15.39 -4.25
C LEU A 575 -10.78 -16.37 -3.28
N ILE A 576 -11.52 -17.36 -2.81
CA ILE A 576 -11.05 -18.44 -1.95
C ILE A 576 -10.66 -19.62 -2.83
N PHE A 577 -9.44 -20.12 -2.65
CA PHE A 577 -8.85 -21.22 -3.40
C PHE A 577 -8.51 -22.34 -2.41
N LYS A 578 -9.22 -23.47 -2.50
CA LYS A 578 -9.00 -24.66 -1.66
C LYS A 578 -8.49 -25.82 -2.51
N ILE A 579 -7.43 -26.48 -2.06
CA ILE A 579 -6.86 -27.69 -2.68
C ILE A 579 -6.84 -28.78 -1.60
N TRP A 580 -7.73 -29.77 -1.73
CA TRP A 580 -7.86 -30.83 -0.73
C TRP A 580 -6.76 -31.88 -0.84
N GLY A 581 -6.39 -32.27 -2.06
CA GLY A 581 -5.49 -33.39 -2.29
C GLY A 581 -5.42 -33.83 -3.76
N CYS A 582 -4.63 -34.86 -4.02
CA CYS A 582 -4.64 -35.59 -5.29
C CYS A 582 -5.09 -37.04 -5.08
N ARG A 583 -5.54 -37.70 -6.16
CA ARG A 583 -5.97 -39.10 -6.16
C ARG A 583 -5.28 -39.90 -7.24
N SER A 584 -4.92 -41.13 -6.90
CA SER A 584 -4.38 -42.16 -7.80
C SER A 584 -3.19 -41.69 -8.65
N LEU A 585 -2.32 -40.85 -8.07
CA LEU A 585 -1.04 -40.46 -8.68
C LEU A 585 -0.20 -41.71 -8.97
N LYS A 586 0.61 -41.63 -10.02
CA LYS A 586 1.55 -42.67 -10.45
C LYS A 586 2.93 -42.03 -10.52
N ALA A 587 3.89 -42.56 -9.77
CA ALA A 587 5.28 -42.12 -9.83
C ALA A 587 5.90 -42.36 -11.21
N SER A 588 7.01 -41.68 -11.51
CA SER A 588 7.86 -41.92 -12.68
C SER A 588 8.38 -43.38 -12.75
N HIS A 589 8.51 -44.05 -11.60
CA HIS A 589 9.11 -45.37 -11.47
C HIS A 589 8.14 -46.43 -10.92
N LEU A 590 8.19 -47.64 -11.49
CA LEU A 590 7.30 -48.74 -11.11
C LEU A 590 7.63 -49.25 -9.70
N GLY A 591 6.69 -49.10 -8.76
CA GLY A 591 6.82 -49.56 -7.38
C GLY A 591 7.28 -48.48 -6.38
N HIS A 592 7.61 -47.27 -6.85
CA HIS A 592 7.85 -46.12 -6.00
C HIS A 592 6.53 -45.40 -5.66
N GLN A 593 6.51 -44.63 -4.55
CA GLN A 593 5.44 -43.70 -4.21
C GLN A 593 6.05 -42.30 -4.21
N PRO A 594 5.45 -41.32 -4.90
CA PRO A 594 6.02 -39.98 -5.02
C PRO A 594 5.95 -39.24 -3.68
N SER A 595 6.74 -38.19 -3.52
CA SER A 595 6.61 -37.17 -2.48
C SER A 595 5.99 -35.90 -3.07
N PRO A 596 4.67 -35.89 -3.41
CA PRO A 596 4.09 -34.84 -4.23
C PRO A 596 3.91 -33.50 -3.51
N TYR A 597 4.11 -32.43 -4.28
CA TYR A 597 3.62 -31.08 -3.99
C TYR A 597 3.00 -30.45 -5.24
N ILE A 598 2.18 -29.43 -5.04
CA ILE A 598 1.51 -28.68 -6.11
C ILE A 598 2.16 -27.30 -6.26
N VAL A 599 2.33 -26.87 -7.51
CA VAL A 599 2.68 -25.50 -7.90
C VAL A 599 1.61 -24.94 -8.83
N TYR A 600 1.15 -23.71 -8.57
CA TYR A 600 0.22 -23.00 -9.45
C TYR A 600 0.47 -21.49 -9.44
N ARG A 601 -0.01 -20.79 -10.47
CA ARG A 601 0.02 -19.33 -10.55
C ARG A 601 -1.36 -18.81 -10.93
N PHE A 602 -1.85 -17.82 -10.20
CA PHE A 602 -3.18 -17.23 -10.44
C PHE A 602 -3.07 -15.71 -10.68
N TYR A 603 -3.54 -15.25 -11.83
CA TYR A 603 -3.54 -13.86 -12.26
C TYR A 603 -2.16 -13.17 -12.07
N HIS A 604 -2.12 -12.01 -11.41
CA HIS A 604 -0.87 -11.26 -11.16
C HIS A 604 -0.12 -11.70 -9.89
N TYR A 605 -0.61 -12.69 -9.15
CA TYR A 605 0.08 -13.19 -7.96
C TYR A 605 1.32 -14.02 -8.36
N PRO A 606 2.36 -14.09 -7.49
CA PRO A 606 3.50 -14.97 -7.70
C PRO A 606 3.10 -16.44 -7.67
N ASP A 607 4.04 -17.31 -8.00
CA ASP A 607 3.81 -18.75 -8.02
C ASP A 607 3.67 -19.27 -6.57
N HIS A 608 2.68 -20.13 -6.36
CA HIS A 608 2.28 -20.65 -5.05
C HIS A 608 2.53 -22.16 -4.96
N THR A 609 3.04 -22.60 -3.81
CA THR A 609 3.30 -24.01 -3.53
C THR A 609 2.44 -24.54 -2.37
N THR A 610 2.10 -25.82 -2.41
CA THR A 610 1.56 -26.56 -1.24
C THR A 610 2.72 -27.18 -0.43
N PRO A 611 2.48 -27.60 0.82
CA PRO A 611 3.40 -28.51 1.51
C PRO A 611 3.65 -29.78 0.70
N ILE A 612 4.86 -30.34 0.82
CA ILE A 612 5.23 -31.65 0.30
C ILE A 612 4.62 -32.72 1.22
N ILE A 613 4.00 -33.74 0.64
CA ILE A 613 3.47 -34.91 1.35
C ILE A 613 4.32 -36.12 0.95
N PRO A 614 5.21 -36.66 1.81
CA PRO A 614 6.12 -37.72 1.41
C PRO A 614 5.41 -39.05 1.12
N CYS A 615 5.94 -39.80 0.15
CA CYS A 615 5.55 -41.19 -0.17
C CYS A 615 4.03 -41.45 -0.27
N SER A 616 3.28 -40.67 -1.06
CA SER A 616 1.83 -40.83 -1.19
C SER A 616 1.28 -40.70 -2.62
N ASN A 617 0.61 -41.77 -3.08
CA ASN A 617 -0.19 -41.76 -4.32
C ASN A 617 -1.54 -41.00 -4.17
N ASN A 618 -1.92 -40.62 -2.95
CA ASN A 618 -3.18 -39.92 -2.64
C ASN A 618 -2.93 -38.85 -1.56
N PRO A 619 -2.11 -37.82 -1.82
CA PRO A 619 -1.77 -36.80 -0.84
C PRO A 619 -2.99 -35.98 -0.45
N GLN A 620 -3.08 -35.60 0.82
CA GLN A 620 -4.06 -34.62 1.31
C GLN A 620 -3.30 -33.40 1.81
N PHE A 621 -3.52 -32.26 1.16
CA PHE A 621 -2.84 -31.00 1.48
C PHE A 621 -3.65 -30.14 2.46
N GLY A 622 -4.98 -30.22 2.42
CA GLY A 622 -5.87 -29.37 3.22
C GLY A 622 -5.60 -27.87 3.03
N TYR A 623 -5.13 -27.47 1.85
CA TYR A 623 -4.57 -26.17 1.57
C TYR A 623 -5.68 -25.16 1.24
N GLU A 624 -5.59 -23.95 1.81
CA GLU A 624 -6.50 -22.84 1.54
C GLU A 624 -5.71 -21.53 1.39
N ALA A 625 -5.98 -20.80 0.32
CA ALA A 625 -5.46 -19.47 0.02
C ALA A 625 -6.62 -18.51 -0.30
N VAL A 626 -6.46 -17.23 0.04
CA VAL A 626 -7.49 -16.20 -0.18
C VAL A 626 -6.86 -15.00 -0.88
N TYR A 627 -7.45 -14.61 -2.01
CA TYR A 627 -6.94 -13.61 -2.94
C TYR A 627 -7.82 -12.35 -2.94
N PRO A 628 -7.38 -11.24 -2.31
CA PRO A 628 -8.12 -9.98 -2.31
C PRO A 628 -7.97 -9.26 -3.66
N LEU A 629 -9.00 -9.36 -4.49
CA LEU A 629 -9.03 -8.90 -5.87
C LEU A 629 -9.83 -7.61 -6.02
N GLN A 630 -9.32 -6.69 -6.83
CA GLN A 630 -10.11 -5.57 -7.36
C GLN A 630 -10.85 -6.05 -8.61
N LEU A 631 -12.15 -5.75 -8.71
CA LEU A 631 -12.96 -6.11 -9.87
C LEU A 631 -12.65 -5.17 -11.05
N THR A 632 -11.61 -5.50 -11.82
CA THR A 632 -11.19 -4.77 -13.03
C THR A 632 -11.58 -5.50 -14.31
N MET A 633 -11.66 -4.77 -15.42
CA MET A 633 -11.94 -5.34 -16.75
C MET A 633 -10.86 -6.35 -17.18
N ASP A 634 -9.62 -6.19 -16.75
CA ASP A 634 -8.53 -7.13 -17.04
C ASP A 634 -8.63 -8.42 -16.23
N LEU A 635 -9.14 -8.34 -15.00
CA LEU A 635 -9.50 -9.54 -14.21
C LEU A 635 -10.68 -10.27 -14.86
N GLU A 636 -11.70 -9.57 -15.35
CA GLU A 636 -12.80 -10.22 -16.07
C GLU A 636 -12.31 -10.88 -17.36
N ARG A 637 -11.48 -10.19 -18.16
CA ARG A 637 -10.87 -10.77 -19.38
C ARG A 637 -10.05 -12.02 -19.06
N TYR A 638 -9.23 -11.97 -18.02
CA TYR A 638 -8.47 -13.12 -17.52
C TYR A 638 -9.40 -14.29 -17.16
N LEU A 639 -10.44 -14.05 -16.35
CA LEU A 639 -11.37 -15.11 -15.95
C LEU A 639 -12.17 -15.68 -17.13
N GLN A 640 -12.52 -14.88 -18.14
CA GLN A 640 -13.24 -15.34 -19.32
C GLN A 640 -12.37 -16.16 -20.29
N GLN A 641 -11.10 -15.80 -20.46
CA GLN A 641 -10.22 -16.33 -21.52
C GLN A 641 -9.22 -17.39 -21.03
N GLU A 642 -8.72 -17.27 -19.79
CA GLU A 642 -7.57 -18.05 -19.33
C GLU A 642 -7.91 -19.38 -18.63
N ARG A 643 -6.90 -20.25 -18.60
CA ARG A 643 -6.94 -21.58 -17.99
C ARG A 643 -5.90 -21.66 -16.88
N LEU A 644 -6.34 -21.77 -15.64
CA LEU A 644 -5.46 -21.92 -14.50
C LEU A 644 -4.71 -23.26 -14.60
N CYS A 645 -3.40 -23.16 -14.76
CA CYS A 645 -2.50 -24.31 -14.86
C CYS A 645 -2.00 -24.69 -13.46
N ILE A 646 -2.14 -25.97 -13.12
CA ILE A 646 -1.79 -26.52 -11.81
C ILE A 646 -0.91 -27.74 -12.04
N TYR A 647 0.32 -27.68 -11.56
CA TYR A 647 1.34 -28.70 -11.75
C TYR A 647 1.54 -29.49 -10.46
N VAL A 648 1.64 -30.81 -10.56
CA VAL A 648 2.09 -31.69 -9.48
C VAL A 648 3.51 -32.10 -9.78
N PHE A 649 4.43 -31.81 -8.87
CA PHE A 649 5.83 -32.24 -8.90
C PHE A 649 6.05 -33.35 -7.87
N ASP A 650 7.19 -34.03 -7.97
CA ASP A 650 7.70 -35.02 -7.02
C ASP A 650 8.98 -34.44 -6.39
N ASP A 651 9.11 -34.48 -5.06
CA ASP A 651 10.30 -33.98 -4.36
C ASP A 651 11.50 -34.95 -4.47
N GLU A 652 11.25 -36.23 -4.79
CA GLU A 652 12.30 -37.24 -4.99
C GLU A 652 12.86 -37.27 -6.43
N GLU A 653 12.24 -36.54 -7.38
CA GLU A 653 12.62 -36.56 -8.80
C GLU A 653 13.87 -35.70 -9.05
N THR A 654 14.98 -36.36 -9.41
CA THR A 654 16.30 -35.71 -9.52
C THR A 654 16.48 -34.86 -10.78
N GLN A 655 15.52 -34.90 -11.72
CA GLN A 655 15.56 -34.13 -12.96
C GLN A 655 14.79 -32.79 -12.83
N PRO A 656 15.46 -31.63 -12.87
CA PRO A 656 14.81 -30.35 -12.66
C PRO A 656 13.79 -30.04 -13.77
N GLY A 657 12.58 -29.63 -13.36
CA GLY A 657 11.49 -29.24 -14.26
C GLY A 657 10.56 -30.37 -14.72
N VAL A 658 10.83 -31.63 -14.35
CA VAL A 658 9.93 -32.75 -14.64
C VAL A 658 8.74 -32.74 -13.68
N TYR A 659 7.51 -32.69 -14.22
CA TYR A 659 6.27 -32.74 -13.44
C TYR A 659 5.53 -34.07 -13.63
N LEU A 660 4.94 -34.60 -12.54
CA LEU A 660 4.11 -35.81 -12.56
C LEU A 660 2.84 -35.62 -13.39
N GLY A 661 2.21 -34.45 -13.28
CA GLY A 661 1.06 -34.10 -14.11
C GLY A 661 0.61 -32.65 -13.99
N LYS A 662 0.06 -32.12 -15.09
CA LYS A 662 -0.56 -30.80 -15.22
C LYS A 662 -2.08 -30.96 -15.31
N ALA A 663 -2.83 -30.18 -14.54
CA ALA A 663 -4.26 -29.95 -14.74
C ALA A 663 -4.48 -28.53 -15.30
N GLU A 664 -5.55 -28.36 -16.09
CA GLU A 664 -5.97 -27.06 -16.62
C GLU A 664 -7.42 -26.78 -16.28
N VAL A 665 -7.63 -25.78 -15.43
CA VAL A 665 -8.92 -25.44 -14.85
C VAL A 665 -9.51 -24.22 -15.57
N PRO A 666 -10.67 -24.34 -16.27
CA PRO A 666 -11.28 -23.21 -16.95
C PRO A 666 -11.85 -22.21 -15.93
N LEU A 667 -11.44 -20.94 -16.02
CA LEU A 667 -11.85 -19.90 -15.08
C LEU A 667 -13.23 -19.28 -15.38
N LEU A 668 -13.78 -19.50 -16.59
CA LEU A 668 -14.97 -18.84 -17.13
C LEU A 668 -16.18 -18.80 -16.18
N ARG A 669 -16.42 -19.86 -15.39
CA ARG A 669 -17.55 -19.88 -14.43
C ARG A 669 -17.42 -18.83 -13.32
N LEU A 670 -16.21 -18.46 -12.92
CA LEU A 670 -15.97 -17.42 -11.92
C LEU A 670 -16.40 -16.04 -12.43
N SER A 671 -16.24 -15.75 -13.74
CA SER A 671 -16.77 -14.52 -14.35
C SER A 671 -18.31 -14.50 -14.44
N GLN A 672 -18.94 -15.67 -14.29
CA GLN A 672 -20.40 -15.82 -14.17
C GLN A 672 -20.87 -15.89 -12.70
N GLY A 673 -19.96 -15.64 -11.74
CA GLY A 673 -20.22 -15.77 -10.29
C GLY A 673 -20.41 -17.19 -9.76
N ASN A 674 -20.27 -18.21 -10.60
CA ASN A 674 -20.37 -19.61 -10.21
C ASN A 674 -19.02 -20.14 -9.72
N SER A 675 -19.01 -20.93 -8.64
CA SER A 675 -17.79 -21.59 -8.17
C SER A 675 -17.27 -22.65 -9.18
N VAL A 676 -15.95 -22.87 -9.16
CA VAL A 676 -15.29 -23.93 -9.93
C VAL A 676 -14.79 -24.98 -8.94
N GLN A 677 -15.59 -26.02 -8.73
CA GLN A 677 -15.27 -27.15 -7.86
C GLN A 677 -15.24 -28.47 -8.65
N GLY A 678 -14.31 -29.36 -8.33
CA GLY A 678 -14.28 -30.71 -8.87
C GLY A 678 -12.94 -31.43 -8.75
N ASP A 679 -12.91 -32.63 -9.34
CA ASP A 679 -11.72 -33.45 -9.51
C ASP A 679 -11.21 -33.26 -10.96
N PHE A 680 -10.06 -32.62 -11.11
CA PHE A 680 -9.48 -32.29 -12.42
C PHE A 680 -8.40 -33.30 -12.80
N GLY A 681 -8.47 -33.86 -14.01
CA GLY A 681 -7.51 -34.86 -14.48
C GLY A 681 -6.11 -34.27 -14.68
N LEU A 682 -5.09 -34.97 -14.18
CA LEU A 682 -3.68 -34.61 -14.29
C LEU A 682 -3.06 -35.33 -15.49
N MET A 683 -2.63 -34.59 -16.51
CA MET A 683 -1.96 -35.12 -17.70
C MET A 683 -0.44 -34.94 -17.58
N ASN A 684 0.34 -35.97 -17.84
CA ASN A 684 1.79 -35.84 -17.95
C ASN A 684 2.20 -35.20 -19.31
N PRO A 685 3.50 -34.89 -19.53
CA PRO A 685 3.98 -34.33 -20.80
C PRO A 685 3.64 -35.15 -22.06
N TYR A 686 3.33 -36.44 -21.89
CA TYR A 686 2.96 -37.38 -22.95
C TYR A 686 1.44 -37.52 -23.13
N GLY A 687 0.64 -36.62 -22.55
CA GLY A 687 -0.83 -36.60 -22.69
C GLY A 687 -1.57 -37.72 -21.96
N LYS A 688 -0.90 -38.48 -21.08
CA LYS A 688 -1.47 -39.60 -20.35
C LYS A 688 -1.97 -39.16 -18.97
N CYS A 689 -3.18 -39.59 -18.60
CA CYS A 689 -3.75 -39.31 -17.29
C CYS A 689 -2.98 -40.06 -16.18
N VAL A 690 -2.29 -39.29 -15.32
CA VAL A 690 -1.48 -39.78 -14.20
C VAL A 690 -2.28 -39.84 -12.89
N GLY A 691 -3.28 -38.98 -12.70
CA GLY A 691 -4.18 -38.99 -11.54
C GLY A 691 -5.25 -37.90 -11.64
N SER A 692 -5.83 -37.48 -10.52
CA SER A 692 -6.62 -36.23 -10.45
C SER A 692 -6.23 -35.36 -9.25
N VAL A 693 -6.53 -34.06 -9.32
CA VAL A 693 -6.38 -33.09 -8.24
C VAL A 693 -7.76 -32.55 -7.84
N GLN A 694 -8.05 -32.51 -6.53
CA GLN A 694 -9.33 -32.08 -5.97
C GLN A 694 -9.25 -30.64 -5.46
N MET A 695 -10.12 -29.75 -5.95
CA MET A 695 -10.09 -28.33 -5.55
C MET A 695 -11.44 -27.62 -5.68
N SER A 696 -11.53 -26.44 -5.07
CA SER A 696 -12.54 -25.43 -5.36
C SER A 696 -11.97 -24.01 -5.44
N LEU A 697 -12.51 -23.23 -6.37
CA LEU A 697 -12.41 -21.78 -6.46
C LEU A 697 -13.80 -21.19 -6.21
N GLU A 698 -13.94 -20.33 -5.20
CA GLU A 698 -15.23 -19.74 -4.82
C GLU A 698 -15.07 -18.27 -4.41
N TRP A 699 -16.05 -17.44 -4.75
CA TRP A 699 -16.05 -16.04 -4.34
C TRP A 699 -16.64 -15.87 -2.94
N LYS A 700 -16.00 -15.06 -2.09
CA LYS A 700 -16.46 -14.76 -0.73
C LYS A 700 -17.76 -13.96 -0.70
N ASN A 701 -17.92 -13.03 -1.65
CA ASN A 701 -19.16 -12.29 -1.90
C ASN A 701 -19.63 -12.57 -3.34
N PRO A 702 -20.91 -12.34 -3.69
CA PRO A 702 -21.37 -12.44 -5.07
C PRO A 702 -20.49 -11.64 -6.05
N TYR A 703 -20.10 -12.27 -7.16
CA TYR A 703 -19.32 -11.61 -8.21
C TYR A 703 -20.24 -10.79 -9.12
N HIS A 704 -19.81 -9.57 -9.42
CA HIS A 704 -20.46 -8.68 -10.37
C HIS A 704 -19.41 -8.21 -11.38
N ALA A 705 -19.74 -8.26 -12.67
CA ALA A 705 -18.82 -7.84 -13.72
C ALA A 705 -18.59 -6.32 -13.66
N PRO A 706 -17.34 -5.83 -13.75
CA PRO A 706 -17.05 -4.39 -13.75
C PRO A 706 -17.82 -3.64 -14.85
N GLY A 707 -18.73 -2.76 -14.43
CA GLY A 707 -19.61 -1.99 -15.32
C GLY A 707 -21.08 -2.43 -15.31
N GLN A 708 -21.42 -3.59 -14.73
CA GLN A 708 -22.82 -3.90 -14.40
C GLN A 708 -23.28 -3.04 -13.22
N SER A 709 -24.48 -2.45 -13.33
CA SER A 709 -25.00 -1.61 -12.26
C SER A 709 -25.55 -2.45 -11.09
N PHE A 710 -25.37 -1.94 -9.87
CA PHE A 710 -25.83 -2.63 -8.64
C PHE A 710 -27.37 -2.79 -8.57
N TRP A 711 -28.13 -2.07 -9.41
CA TRP A 711 -29.59 -2.11 -9.43
C TRP A 711 -30.19 -3.05 -10.48
N GLU A 712 -29.46 -3.45 -11.53
CA GLU A 712 -30.00 -4.33 -12.59
C GLU A 712 -30.16 -5.80 -12.16
N SER A 713 -29.37 -6.27 -11.20
CA SER A 713 -29.42 -7.67 -10.72
C SER A 713 -30.72 -8.01 -9.97
N SER A 714 -31.45 -7.02 -9.45
CA SER A 714 -32.70 -7.22 -8.70
C SER A 714 -33.91 -7.59 -9.57
N THR A 715 -33.76 -7.68 -10.90
CA THR A 715 -34.88 -7.88 -11.84
C THR A 715 -34.77 -9.16 -12.68
N ARG A 716 -33.86 -10.07 -12.35
CA ARG A 716 -33.79 -11.42 -12.94
C ARG A 716 -33.96 -12.51 -11.89
N VAL A 717 -35.15 -12.55 -11.29
CA VAL A 717 -35.68 -13.77 -10.65
C VAL A 717 -36.22 -14.68 -11.77
N ASP A 718 -35.89 -15.98 -11.72
CA ASP A 718 -36.42 -16.97 -12.65
C ASP A 718 -37.93 -17.18 -12.48
N ILE A 719 -38.73 -16.44 -13.25
CA ILE A 719 -40.17 -16.72 -13.40
C ILE A 719 -40.34 -17.83 -14.44
N THR A 720 -40.13 -19.08 -14.02
CA THR A 720 -40.52 -20.27 -14.81
C THR A 720 -41.67 -21.03 -14.16
N SER A 721 -42.89 -20.62 -14.52
CA SER A 721 -44.09 -21.47 -14.57
C SER A 721 -44.73 -21.95 -13.26
N GLU A 722 -45.11 -21.03 -12.36
CA GLU A 722 -46.45 -21.15 -11.77
C GLU A 722 -47.49 -20.54 -12.74
N LYS A 723 -48.67 -21.16 -12.86
CA LYS A 723 -49.69 -20.75 -13.84
C LYS A 723 -50.51 -19.57 -13.34
N HIS A 724 -50.56 -18.50 -14.12
CA HIS A 724 -51.43 -17.35 -13.87
C HIS A 724 -52.90 -17.75 -13.68
N GLN A 725 -53.56 -17.09 -12.72
CA GLN A 725 -54.95 -16.68 -12.86
C GLN A 725 -55.08 -15.21 -12.45
N SER A 726 -55.48 -14.35 -13.37
CA SER A 726 -56.06 -13.04 -13.10
C SER A 726 -57.34 -12.88 -13.93
N PRO A 727 -58.44 -12.37 -13.35
CA PRO A 727 -59.74 -12.39 -14.03
C PRO A 727 -59.93 -11.21 -14.98
N ARG A 728 -60.60 -11.46 -16.12
CA ARG A 728 -61.32 -10.44 -16.89
C ARG A 728 -62.70 -10.95 -17.26
N MET A 729 -63.69 -10.07 -17.19
CA MET A 729 -65.12 -10.44 -17.23
C MET A 729 -65.66 -10.57 -18.66
N ALA A 730 -66.37 -11.67 -18.93
CA ALA A 730 -67.49 -11.75 -19.87
C ALA A 730 -68.46 -12.88 -19.41
N PRO A 731 -69.78 -12.80 -19.64
CA PRO A 731 -70.73 -13.61 -18.86
C PRO A 731 -71.50 -14.71 -19.63
N LYS A 732 -72.14 -15.60 -18.85
CA LYS A 732 -73.28 -16.52 -19.15
C LYS A 732 -73.01 -17.94 -19.71
N LEU A 733 -73.07 -18.90 -18.78
CA LEU A 733 -73.96 -20.09 -18.79
C LEU A 733 -73.63 -21.26 -19.78
N PRO A 734 -74.29 -22.46 -19.68
CA PRO A 734 -73.58 -23.72 -19.44
C PRO A 734 -73.70 -24.74 -20.62
N SER A 735 -73.09 -25.94 -20.63
CA SER A 735 -73.37 -27.10 -19.75
C SER A 735 -72.56 -28.35 -20.17
N ARG A 736 -72.41 -29.34 -19.25
CA ARG A 736 -72.33 -30.81 -19.53
C ARG A 736 -71.05 -31.31 -20.28
N ILE A 737 -70.54 -32.56 -20.17
CA ILE A 737 -70.82 -33.76 -19.32
C ILE A 737 -69.64 -34.79 -19.37
N HIS A 738 -69.53 -35.72 -18.40
CA HIS A 738 -68.75 -37.00 -18.41
C HIS A 738 -67.19 -36.97 -18.53
N LEU A 739 -66.41 -38.02 -18.18
CA LEU A 739 -66.45 -39.05 -17.11
C LEU A 739 -65.06 -39.80 -17.03
N ASN A 740 -64.85 -40.63 -15.98
CA ASN A 740 -63.74 -41.61 -15.76
C ASN A 740 -62.35 -41.04 -15.32
N ARG A 741 -61.57 -41.60 -14.36
CA ARG A 741 -61.19 -42.99 -13.95
C ARG A 741 -60.09 -43.56 -14.88
N SER A 742 -58.93 -44.11 -14.48
CA SER A 742 -58.40 -44.73 -13.23
C SER A 742 -56.87 -44.39 -13.08
N SER A 743 -55.98 -44.85 -12.17
CA SER A 743 -55.95 -45.75 -10.98
C SER A 743 -54.61 -45.56 -10.19
N VAL A 744 -54.39 -46.28 -9.07
CA VAL A 744 -53.18 -46.32 -8.20
C VAL A 744 -52.54 -47.75 -8.21
N PRO A 745 -51.20 -47.93 -8.25
CA PRO A 745 -50.39 -48.42 -7.09
C PRO A 745 -48.97 -47.80 -6.98
N LYS A 746 -48.18 -47.78 -5.87
CA LYS A 746 -48.04 -48.49 -4.56
C LYS A 746 -47.07 -49.70 -4.47
N SER A 747 -45.90 -49.49 -3.82
CA SER A 747 -45.14 -50.39 -2.90
C SER A 747 -44.05 -49.56 -2.16
N ARG A 748 -43.58 -49.71 -0.90
CA ARG A 748 -43.37 -50.81 0.12
C ARG A 748 -42.21 -51.78 -0.22
N LYS A 749 -41.35 -52.30 0.70
CA LYS A 749 -41.02 -52.18 2.16
C LYS A 749 -39.46 -52.04 2.29
N ALA A 750 -38.74 -51.70 3.37
CA ALA A 750 -38.92 -51.55 4.85
C ALA A 750 -38.51 -52.73 5.77
N GLU A 751 -37.90 -52.40 6.94
CA GLU A 751 -37.54 -53.21 8.15
C GLU A 751 -36.41 -54.27 8.00
N GLU A 752 -35.62 -54.71 9.01
CA GLU A 752 -35.25 -54.35 10.43
C GLU A 752 -33.86 -55.03 10.72
N GLU A 753 -33.15 -55.20 11.87
CA GLU A 753 -33.23 -55.09 13.37
C GLU A 753 -31.72 -55.09 13.89
N LEU A 754 -31.17 -55.24 15.13
CA LEU A 754 -31.53 -55.33 16.58
C LEU A 754 -30.26 -55.20 17.50
N GLN A 755 -30.31 -54.50 18.66
CA GLN A 755 -29.43 -54.61 19.88
C GLN A 755 -27.88 -54.31 19.79
N ARG A 756 -27.09 -54.10 20.88
CA ARG A 756 -27.33 -54.19 22.36
C ARG A 756 -26.46 -53.20 23.22
N ASP A 757 -26.99 -52.91 24.41
CA ASP A 757 -26.47 -52.40 25.70
C ASP A 757 -24.97 -52.56 26.10
N ALA A 758 -24.43 -51.87 27.14
CA ALA A 758 -24.81 -50.65 27.90
C ALA A 758 -23.76 -50.27 28.99
N SER A 759 -23.96 -49.10 29.64
CA SER A 759 -23.52 -48.74 31.02
C SER A 759 -22.01 -48.42 31.21
N THR A 760 -21.52 -47.64 32.20
CA THR A 760 -22.05 -46.69 33.21
C THR A 760 -20.89 -45.76 33.70
N ASN A 761 -20.95 -44.78 34.63
CA ASN A 761 -21.94 -44.29 35.62
C ASN A 761 -21.70 -42.79 35.99
N LYS A 762 -22.77 -41.99 36.06
CA LYS A 762 -23.12 -40.93 37.05
C LYS A 762 -22.04 -39.97 37.66
N ARG A 763 -22.18 -38.64 37.46
CA ARG A 763 -22.77 -37.58 38.37
C ARG A 763 -21.85 -37.08 39.52
N GLY A 764 -21.83 -35.78 39.90
CA GLY A 764 -22.47 -34.58 39.31
C GLY A 764 -22.78 -33.45 40.33
N ARG A 765 -23.21 -32.27 39.83
CA ARG A 765 -23.87 -31.12 40.55
C ARG A 765 -23.30 -30.63 41.91
N ARG A 766 -22.80 -29.37 41.95
CA ARG A 766 -23.57 -28.20 42.45
C ARG A 766 -22.79 -26.86 42.46
N ASP A 767 -23.48 -25.78 42.07
CA ASP A 767 -23.30 -24.38 42.53
C ASP A 767 -23.77 -24.24 44.01
N PRO A 768 -23.60 -23.12 44.77
CA PRO A 768 -23.47 -21.71 44.31
C PRO A 768 -22.68 -20.69 45.21
N TYR A 769 -22.74 -19.39 44.84
CA TYR A 769 -22.72 -18.18 45.73
C TYR A 769 -21.43 -17.86 46.55
N ILE A 770 -21.13 -16.62 47.02
CA ILE A 770 -21.46 -15.22 46.65
C ILE A 770 -20.48 -14.26 47.40
N THR A 771 -20.24 -13.01 46.96
CA THR A 771 -19.45 -11.93 47.65
C THR A 771 -17.96 -12.22 47.97
N ASP A 772 -17.00 -11.29 48.09
CA ASP A 772 -17.03 -9.84 48.39
C ASP A 772 -15.76 -9.08 47.88
N TYR A 773 -15.80 -7.73 47.90
CA TYR A 773 -14.63 -6.80 47.88
C TYR A 773 -14.47 -6.18 49.32
N PRO A 774 -13.46 -5.34 49.72
CA PRO A 774 -12.38 -4.68 48.97
C PRO A 774 -10.99 -4.58 49.71
N LYS A 775 -10.11 -3.65 49.23
CA LYS A 775 -9.04 -2.90 49.94
C LYS A 775 -7.67 -3.54 50.28
N LEU A 776 -6.65 -3.10 49.51
CA LEU A 776 -5.46 -2.34 49.96
C LEU A 776 -4.93 -2.51 51.41
N LYS A 777 -3.65 -2.89 51.55
CA LYS A 777 -2.63 -1.99 52.13
C LYS A 777 -1.17 -2.37 51.83
N GLN A 778 -0.28 -1.41 52.06
CA GLN A 778 1.16 -1.43 51.75
C GLN A 778 1.99 -2.36 52.65
N LYS A 779 3.24 -2.61 52.26
CA LYS A 779 4.35 -2.81 53.22
C LYS A 779 5.64 -2.17 52.68
N GLU A 780 6.30 -1.37 53.51
CA GLU A 780 7.59 -0.74 53.20
C GLU A 780 8.76 -1.64 53.62
N THR A 781 9.94 -1.42 53.01
CA THR A 781 11.23 -1.51 53.73
C THR A 781 12.24 -0.49 53.21
N ARG A 782 12.94 0.15 54.16
CA ARG A 782 14.14 1.00 54.04
C ARG A 782 15.36 0.15 53.60
N ARG A 783 16.56 0.62 53.23
CA ARG A 783 17.28 1.93 53.07
C ARG A 783 18.52 1.61 52.17
N ASP A 784 19.48 2.45 51.76
CA ASP A 784 20.21 3.59 52.37
C ASP A 784 20.75 4.56 51.28
N SER A 785 21.63 5.51 51.65
CA SER A 785 21.97 6.74 50.92
C SER A 785 23.40 6.88 50.39
N SER A 786 23.58 7.61 49.28
CA SER A 786 24.66 8.61 49.11
C SER A 786 24.36 9.62 47.99
N THR A 787 24.60 10.91 48.27
CA THR A 787 24.80 12.00 47.28
C THR A 787 26.30 12.38 47.27
N PRO A 788 26.82 13.12 46.26
CA PRO A 788 26.71 14.59 46.30
C PRO A 788 26.46 15.28 44.94
N ASP A 789 25.58 16.27 44.97
CA ASP A 789 25.79 17.69 44.62
C ASP A 789 26.64 18.12 43.40
N ASP A 790 25.94 18.84 42.50
CA ASP A 790 26.26 20.19 41.99
C ASP A 790 27.01 20.39 40.64
N GLN A 791 26.85 21.63 40.15
CA GLN A 791 27.48 22.34 39.03
C GLN A 791 26.84 22.19 37.64
N SER A 792 26.02 23.21 37.33
CA SER A 792 25.67 23.69 36.00
C SER A 792 26.84 24.39 35.31
N ASP A 793 26.88 24.37 33.98
CA ASP A 793 27.53 25.40 33.17
C ASP A 793 26.69 25.69 31.92
N GLU A 794 26.65 26.97 31.52
CA GLU A 794 26.11 27.43 30.24
C GLU A 794 27.24 27.43 29.19
N MET A 795 26.93 27.27 27.89
CA MET A 795 27.80 27.85 26.86
C MET A 795 27.07 28.19 25.55
N ASP A 796 27.51 29.29 24.96
CA ASP A 796 26.82 30.13 23.98
C ASP A 796 26.51 29.52 22.60
N MET A 797 25.52 30.15 21.94
CA MET A 797 25.47 30.18 20.49
C MET A 797 26.53 31.16 19.95
N HIS A 798 27.39 30.72 19.04
CA HIS A 798 28.12 31.63 18.15
C HIS A 798 27.53 31.60 16.74
N VAL A 799 27.10 32.78 16.29
CA VAL A 799 26.80 33.09 14.89
C VAL A 799 28.05 33.71 14.28
N GLU A 800 28.51 33.20 13.14
CA GLU A 800 29.40 33.93 12.25
C GLU A 800 28.80 34.05 10.85
N VAL A 801 28.99 35.21 10.24
CA VAL A 801 28.50 35.58 8.91
C VAL A 801 29.62 36.31 8.18
N GLY A 802 30.01 35.78 7.02
CA GLY A 802 30.99 36.37 6.13
C GLY A 802 32.14 35.40 5.79
N GLY A 803 32.67 35.38 4.56
CA GLY A 803 32.19 36.11 3.39
C GLY A 803 33.29 36.52 2.41
N HIS A 804 33.87 35.55 1.70
CA HIS A 804 34.64 35.71 0.47
C HIS A 804 34.36 34.50 -0.44
#